data_AF-A0A1D2U145-F1
#
_entry.id   AF-A0A1D2U145-F1
#
_cell.length_a   1.000
_cell.length_b   1.000
_cell.length_c   1.000
_cell.angle_alpha   90.00
_cell.angle_beta   90.00
_cell.angle_gamma   90.00
#
_symmetry.space_group_name_H-M   'P 1'
#
loop_
_entity.id
_entity.type
_entity.pdbx_description
1 polymer ?
#
loop_
_entity_poly.entity_id
_entity_poly.type
_entity_poly.pdbx_seq_one_letter_code
_entity_poly.pdbx_strand_id
1 'polypeptide(L)'
;MKKNLNFWIGLMLGVFALLGVAQGLRNRFIDTFDTVADLVANGGKAFPVVHVLGYYSPGDGGGGTFLLTNAVSGTNFGSRIYSSRLGQSWERVIVNNTFTLRQFGGDPNGVLDSRDNLQALLNACRNKGITAKIDGNFRIVSTKPIIIGKVSRIEGPGKLWNSLPDGYVWSGNYSTTETYTDSSVLDENGSWVSWSWTSTAGIPPYAPWNGKTEMFHDATDCVIEGLKVDGGWGTTTVADGKPSGVIPITGVQPPTNPIEEYGYYQMFYNSKNTRYHKCEFTNIPGDCIEVGERVAVVDCTFTEYGDHVVYMGHTGANVQLIGNRIINGRAASGTPGAADYVWQTQRESFKFRGTDNLVVVGNTLTNTSKQINAFITLQTAASQPSDLDGFVIANNRVSAGGFVYFAVDRPDGSQLLTIRNGKITDNQFDLSGYFMHTSAGAALANVDVTGNTGGCNIFAAVMGHPYVTNAIDNLSFENNKVRFVNSVAAGFYLAGNINKISIKKNTFIGLEPTSPSSNVMLSGYVAANYPMGMNNQWHQINEVVLEDNTARNFMSWWGDGGFDAYDNAKTYAYGTHVNSEGTYEDFSVVSSGGVLYRNIAATTGNAPPNATYWAVYTPPTTTVRADRNTRYSSTAARSPNNAKYLFGRAGTANKQTLSVVEWGNVNVTTTTDQVDYQLGNQASRLNTFVSGGASPMTKAQRNGISSPFGGLTIYQTDSTPGLRVYENGAWVKYTATADP
;
A
#
# COMPACT_ATOMS: atom_id res chain seq x y z
N MET A 1 90.99 29.19 -2.93
CA MET A 1 89.58 28.90 -2.56
C MET A 1 88.78 30.14 -2.13
N LYS A 2 89.27 31.05 -1.27
CA LYS A 2 88.50 32.24 -0.82
C LYS A 2 88.03 33.21 -1.93
N LYS A 3 88.80 33.39 -3.02
CA LYS A 3 88.40 34.28 -4.14
C LYS A 3 87.24 33.76 -4.99
N ASN A 4 87.03 32.44 -5.04
CA ASN A 4 85.91 31.85 -5.80
C ASN A 4 84.60 31.87 -5.00
N LEU A 5 84.68 31.82 -3.67
CA LEU A 5 83.49 31.82 -2.80
C LEU A 5 82.71 33.15 -2.90
N ASN A 6 83.39 34.29 -2.95
CA ASN A 6 82.73 35.59 -3.07
C ASN A 6 82.06 35.78 -4.44
N PHE A 7 82.62 35.20 -5.51
CA PHE A 7 82.01 35.22 -6.84
C PHE A 7 80.71 34.39 -6.88
N TRP A 8 80.72 33.19 -6.30
CA TRP A 8 79.52 32.34 -6.24
C TRP A 8 78.44 32.90 -5.31
N ILE A 9 78.81 33.55 -4.20
CA ILE A 9 77.86 34.26 -3.32
C ILE A 9 77.23 35.45 -4.05
N GLY A 10 78.02 36.24 -4.79
CA GLY A 10 77.50 37.35 -5.59
C GLY A 10 76.57 36.90 -6.73
N LEU A 11 76.93 35.81 -7.42
CA LEU A 11 76.09 35.21 -8.46
C LEU A 11 74.77 34.67 -7.90
N MET A 12 74.81 33.95 -6.77
CA MET A 12 73.62 33.44 -6.09
C MET A 12 72.71 34.58 -5.63
N LEU A 13 73.25 35.63 -5.00
CA LEU A 13 72.47 36.80 -4.59
C LEU A 13 71.85 37.56 -5.78
N GLY A 14 72.57 37.66 -6.90
CA GLY A 14 72.05 38.21 -8.15
C GLY A 14 70.91 37.38 -8.74
N VAL A 15 71.03 36.04 -8.72
CA VAL A 15 69.97 35.12 -9.17
C VAL A 15 68.75 35.18 -8.26
N PHE A 16 68.92 35.26 -6.93
CA PHE A 16 67.82 35.44 -5.98
C PHE A 16 67.11 36.80 -6.16
N ALA A 17 67.86 37.87 -6.43
CA ALA A 17 67.28 39.18 -6.75
C ALA A 17 66.50 39.15 -8.07
N LEU A 18 67.03 38.49 -9.11
CA LEU A 18 66.36 38.35 -10.41
C LEU A 18 65.10 37.49 -10.32
N LEU A 19 65.14 36.41 -9.54
CA LEU A 19 63.97 35.57 -9.24
C LEU A 19 62.92 36.33 -8.42
N GLY A 20 63.33 37.17 -7.47
CA GLY A 20 62.44 38.04 -6.72
C GLY A 20 61.75 39.09 -7.59
N VAL A 21 62.47 39.69 -8.55
CA VAL A 21 61.90 40.63 -9.54
C VAL A 21 60.96 39.91 -10.51
N ALA A 22 61.30 38.70 -10.94
CA ALA A 22 60.42 37.89 -11.80
C ALA A 22 59.13 37.45 -11.07
N GLN A 23 59.21 37.12 -9.78
CA GLN A 23 58.02 36.89 -8.94
C GLN A 23 57.19 38.17 -8.74
N GLY A 24 57.84 39.31 -8.50
CA GLY A 24 57.17 40.61 -8.38
C GLY A 24 56.48 41.06 -9.67
N LEU A 25 57.04 40.73 -10.85
CA LEU A 25 56.42 41.02 -12.15
C LEU A 25 55.29 40.04 -12.49
N ARG A 26 55.40 38.74 -12.14
CA ARG A 26 54.29 37.78 -12.32
C ARG A 26 53.08 38.12 -11.45
N ASN A 27 53.28 38.65 -10.25
CA ASN A 27 52.18 39.08 -9.37
C ASN A 27 51.50 40.39 -9.80
N ARG A 28 51.98 41.05 -10.87
CA ARG A 28 51.43 42.33 -11.33
C ARG A 28 50.38 42.24 -12.45
N PHE A 29 50.01 41.04 -12.89
CA PHE A 29 49.11 40.85 -14.04
C PHE A 29 47.68 40.40 -13.69
N ILE A 30 47.41 40.15 -12.41
CA ILE A 30 46.07 39.74 -11.94
C ILE A 30 45.71 40.66 -10.77
N ASP A 31 44.75 41.55 -11.00
CA ASP A 31 44.18 42.32 -9.90
C ASP A 31 43.35 41.39 -9.01
N THR A 32 43.43 41.59 -7.70
CA THR A 32 42.68 40.82 -6.72
C THR A 32 41.64 41.72 -6.06
N PHE A 33 40.41 41.21 -5.95
CA PHE A 33 39.30 41.85 -5.26
C PHE A 33 38.84 40.96 -4.12
N ASP A 34 38.46 41.56 -3.00
CA ASP A 34 37.99 40.82 -1.84
C ASP A 34 36.64 40.14 -2.13
N THR A 35 35.72 40.85 -2.78
CA THR A 35 34.36 40.38 -3.08
C THR A 35 33.90 40.69 -4.51
N VAL A 36 32.78 40.09 -4.92
CA VAL A 36 32.14 40.43 -6.21
C VAL A 36 31.66 41.89 -6.21
N ALA A 37 31.20 42.40 -5.06
CA ALA A 37 30.81 43.80 -4.93
C ALA A 37 32.01 44.74 -5.15
N ASP A 38 33.20 44.39 -4.64
CA ASP A 38 34.43 45.14 -4.88
C ASP A 38 34.83 45.12 -6.35
N LEU A 39 34.69 43.98 -7.03
CA LEU A 39 34.91 43.89 -8.47
C LEU A 39 33.94 44.79 -9.24
N VAL A 40 32.67 44.87 -8.85
CA VAL A 40 31.69 45.76 -9.51
C VAL A 40 32.04 47.23 -9.29
N ALA A 41 32.35 47.60 -8.04
CA ALA A 41 32.61 49.00 -7.66
C ALA A 41 33.95 49.52 -8.20
N ASN A 42 34.98 48.69 -8.13
CA ASN A 42 36.37 49.10 -8.39
C ASN A 42 36.95 48.48 -9.66
N GLY A 43 36.28 47.49 -10.25
CA GLY A 43 36.69 46.83 -11.49
C GLY A 43 36.85 47.82 -12.63
N GLY A 44 38.06 47.88 -13.15
CA GLY A 44 38.44 48.78 -14.22
C GLY A 44 39.75 49.46 -13.87
N LYS A 45 40.83 49.01 -14.52
CA LYS A 45 41.69 49.89 -15.35
C LYS A 45 42.97 49.28 -15.94
N ALA A 46 43.35 48.01 -15.75
CA ALA A 46 44.63 47.56 -16.34
C ALA A 46 44.68 46.16 -16.95
N PHE A 47 43.94 45.16 -16.44
CA PHE A 47 44.16 43.78 -16.85
C PHE A 47 42.88 43.06 -17.27
N PRO A 48 42.94 42.17 -18.28
CA PRO A 48 41.79 41.39 -18.73
C PRO A 48 41.48 40.21 -17.79
N VAL A 49 42.27 40.00 -16.74
CA VAL A 49 42.11 38.89 -15.78
C VAL A 49 42.13 39.44 -14.36
N VAL A 50 41.14 39.02 -13.56
CA VAL A 50 41.04 39.39 -12.15
C VAL A 50 40.74 38.15 -11.32
N HIS A 51 41.15 38.19 -10.06
CA HIS A 51 40.81 37.16 -9.08
C HIS A 51 39.94 37.77 -7.99
N VAL A 52 38.87 37.08 -7.62
CA VAL A 52 37.97 37.51 -6.54
C VAL A 52 38.06 36.49 -5.42
N LEU A 53 38.32 36.93 -4.19
CA LEU A 53 38.55 36.03 -3.05
C LEU A 53 37.27 35.41 -2.49
N GLY A 54 36.11 36.06 -2.68
CA GLY A 54 34.81 35.57 -2.24
C GLY A 54 33.62 36.23 -2.94
N TYR A 55 32.40 35.77 -2.66
CA TYR A 55 31.20 36.45 -3.17
C TYR A 55 30.80 37.63 -2.29
N TYR A 56 30.58 37.39 -0.99
CA TYR A 56 30.25 38.40 0.03
C TYR A 56 31.43 38.73 0.94
N SER A 57 32.33 37.79 1.19
CA SER A 57 33.53 38.02 2.01
C SER A 57 34.70 37.15 1.53
N PRO A 58 35.95 37.64 1.62
CA PRO A 58 37.13 36.86 1.23
C PRO A 58 37.13 35.46 1.86
N GLY A 59 37.27 34.43 1.02
CA GLY A 59 37.35 33.03 1.48
C GLY A 59 36.01 32.32 1.72
N ASP A 60 34.87 32.94 1.42
CA ASP A 60 33.55 32.30 1.55
C ASP A 60 33.29 31.16 0.52
N GLY A 61 34.20 30.98 -0.45
CA GLY A 61 34.14 29.96 -1.50
C GLY A 61 33.37 30.40 -2.76
N GLY A 62 32.81 31.60 -2.79
CA GLY A 62 32.10 32.17 -3.94
C GLY A 62 32.98 32.98 -4.90
N GLY A 63 34.25 33.16 -4.54
CA GLY A 63 35.29 33.78 -5.36
C GLY A 63 35.66 32.97 -6.61
N GLY A 64 36.65 33.44 -7.35
CA GLY A 64 37.17 32.79 -8.55
C GLY A 64 37.88 33.76 -9.49
N THR A 65 38.39 33.22 -10.60
CA THR A 65 39.03 34.03 -11.65
C THR A 65 38.01 34.47 -12.68
N PHE A 66 38.09 35.72 -13.12
CA PHE A 66 37.24 36.28 -14.16
C PHE A 66 38.08 36.89 -15.28
N LEU A 67 37.53 36.82 -16.49
CA LEU A 67 38.07 37.42 -17.71
C LEU A 67 37.18 38.58 -18.14
N LEU A 68 37.77 39.74 -18.42
CA LEU A 68 37.03 40.84 -19.03
C LEU A 68 36.71 40.48 -20.47
N THR A 69 35.44 40.61 -20.86
CA THR A 69 34.98 40.37 -22.22
C THR A 69 34.18 41.56 -22.73
N ASN A 70 34.11 41.69 -24.06
CA ASN A 70 33.31 42.72 -24.73
C ASN A 70 31.79 42.44 -24.68
N ALA A 71 31.34 41.46 -23.89
CA ALA A 71 29.92 41.16 -23.75
C ALA A 71 29.21 42.26 -22.92
N VAL A 72 28.11 42.79 -23.45
CA VAL A 72 27.29 43.86 -22.84
C VAL A 72 25.99 43.34 -22.21
N SER A 73 25.87 42.03 -22.03
CA SER A 73 24.69 41.41 -21.40
C SER A 73 24.65 41.67 -19.90
N GLY A 74 23.45 41.69 -19.31
CA GLY A 74 23.27 41.84 -17.87
C GLY A 74 23.96 40.78 -17.01
N THR A 75 24.20 41.13 -15.74
CA THR A 75 24.74 40.25 -14.69
C THR A 75 23.80 39.07 -14.44
N ASN A 76 24.35 37.86 -14.32
CA ASN A 76 23.59 36.67 -13.90
C ASN A 76 23.97 36.18 -12.50
N PHE A 77 24.42 37.12 -11.67
CA PHE A 77 24.74 36.97 -10.25
C PHE A 77 25.84 35.95 -9.93
N GLY A 78 26.60 35.44 -10.90
CA GLY A 78 27.69 34.52 -10.57
C GLY A 78 28.68 34.27 -11.70
N SER A 79 28.24 33.64 -12.79
CA SER A 79 29.12 33.32 -13.92
C SER A 79 29.50 34.55 -14.76
N ARG A 80 28.67 35.60 -14.74
CA ARG A 80 28.87 36.85 -15.46
C ARG A 80 28.52 38.03 -14.57
N ILE A 81 29.45 38.98 -14.45
CA ILE A 81 29.29 40.22 -13.69
C ILE A 81 29.47 41.42 -14.63
N TYR A 82 28.38 42.13 -14.93
CA TYR A 82 28.42 43.33 -15.75
C TYR A 82 29.03 44.51 -14.98
N SER A 83 29.98 45.20 -15.62
CA SER A 83 30.57 46.44 -15.11
C SER A 83 30.00 47.61 -15.89
N SER A 84 29.07 48.35 -15.28
CA SER A 84 28.50 49.58 -15.86
C SER A 84 29.57 50.65 -16.14
N ARG A 85 30.65 50.63 -15.35
CA ARG A 85 31.78 51.54 -15.52
C ARG A 85 32.57 51.29 -16.81
N LEU A 86 32.70 50.03 -17.21
CA LEU A 86 33.44 49.63 -18.41
C LEU A 86 32.53 49.43 -19.63
N GLY A 87 31.23 49.25 -19.43
CA GLY A 87 30.32 48.81 -20.48
C GLY A 87 30.68 47.41 -20.99
N GLN A 88 31.21 46.54 -20.11
CA GLN A 88 31.75 45.22 -20.42
C GLN A 88 31.38 44.23 -19.30
N SER A 89 31.61 42.94 -19.52
CA SER A 89 31.30 41.89 -18.54
C SER A 89 32.54 41.11 -18.13
N TRP A 90 32.62 40.82 -16.85
CA TRP A 90 33.56 39.87 -16.27
C TRP A 90 32.94 38.46 -16.34
N GLU A 91 33.55 37.57 -17.12
CA GLU A 91 33.13 36.18 -17.29
C GLU A 91 33.98 35.28 -16.40
N ARG A 92 33.33 34.48 -15.56
CA ARG A 92 33.99 33.55 -14.66
C ARG A 92 34.66 32.43 -15.45
N VAL A 93 35.94 32.20 -15.17
CA VAL A 93 36.66 31.02 -15.68
C VAL A 93 36.10 29.79 -14.98
N ILE A 94 35.54 28.87 -15.77
CA ILE A 94 34.97 27.63 -15.26
C ILE A 94 36.11 26.69 -14.89
N VAL A 95 36.11 26.21 -13.65
CA VAL A 95 37.10 25.24 -13.15
C VAL A 95 36.41 23.88 -13.05
N ASN A 96 37.04 22.83 -13.61
CA ASN A 96 36.51 21.46 -13.61
C ASN A 96 35.07 21.33 -14.15
N ASN A 97 34.71 22.17 -15.12
CA ASN A 97 33.37 22.18 -15.72
C ASN A 97 32.22 22.22 -14.69
N THR A 98 32.43 22.98 -13.61
CA THR A 98 31.54 23.02 -12.45
C THR A 98 31.34 24.46 -11.98
N PHE A 99 30.10 24.77 -11.59
CA PHE A 99 29.79 25.95 -10.80
C PHE A 99 29.28 25.54 -9.42
N THR A 100 29.58 26.32 -8.38
CA THR A 100 29.03 26.12 -7.04
C THR A 100 27.96 27.15 -6.71
N LEU A 101 27.01 26.83 -5.83
CA LEU A 101 25.98 27.78 -5.40
C LEU A 101 26.56 29.02 -4.70
N ARG A 102 27.70 28.89 -4.00
CA ARG A 102 28.43 30.02 -3.41
C ARG A 102 28.90 31.02 -4.45
N GLN A 103 29.30 30.57 -5.65
CA GLN A 103 29.73 31.45 -6.74
C GLN A 103 28.60 32.31 -7.31
N PHE A 104 27.36 31.96 -6.98
CA PHE A 104 26.15 32.71 -7.31
C PHE A 104 25.59 33.49 -6.12
N GLY A 105 26.31 33.53 -4.99
CA GLY A 105 25.88 34.23 -3.79
C GLY A 105 24.90 33.48 -2.89
N GLY A 106 24.80 32.15 -3.02
CA GLY A 106 24.04 31.37 -2.04
C GLY A 106 24.74 31.38 -0.67
N ASP A 107 23.95 31.46 0.41
CA ASP A 107 24.45 31.44 1.79
C ASP A 107 24.57 29.99 2.29
N PRO A 108 25.79 29.46 2.43
CA PRO A 108 26.02 28.07 2.83
C PRO A 108 25.69 27.78 4.30
N ASN A 109 25.39 28.82 5.09
CA ASN A 109 24.97 28.69 6.48
C ASN A 109 23.44 28.61 6.61
N GLY A 110 22.71 28.84 5.52
CA GLY A 110 21.25 28.77 5.49
C GLY A 110 20.56 29.86 6.32
N VAL A 111 21.21 31.00 6.55
CA VAL A 111 20.57 32.15 7.20
C VAL A 111 19.72 32.88 6.17
N LEU A 112 20.30 33.16 5.01
CA LEU A 112 19.64 33.83 3.88
C LEU A 112 18.98 32.81 2.95
N ASP A 113 17.85 33.23 2.36
CA ASP A 113 17.21 32.47 1.29
C ASP A 113 18.10 32.48 0.03
N SER A 114 18.43 31.28 -0.44
CA SER A 114 19.30 31.04 -1.60
C SER A 114 18.52 30.62 -2.85
N ARG A 115 17.18 30.74 -2.85
CA ARG A 115 16.31 30.32 -3.96
C ARG A 115 16.73 30.93 -5.30
N ASP A 116 16.85 32.25 -5.35
CA ASP A 116 17.18 32.94 -6.61
C ASP A 116 18.62 32.67 -7.06
N ASN A 117 19.56 32.50 -6.11
CA ASN A 117 20.93 32.12 -6.40
C ASN A 117 20.98 30.70 -6.99
N LEU A 118 20.17 29.77 -6.48
CA LEU A 118 20.06 28.41 -7.01
C LEU A 118 19.44 28.42 -8.41
N GLN A 119 18.39 29.19 -8.64
CA GLN A 119 17.83 29.34 -9.98
C GLN A 119 18.86 29.93 -10.97
N ALA A 120 19.65 30.93 -10.55
CA ALA A 120 20.70 31.53 -11.37
C ALA A 120 21.82 30.52 -11.70
N LEU A 121 22.24 29.70 -10.73
CA LEU A 121 23.18 28.60 -10.93
C LEU A 121 22.66 27.60 -11.97
N LEU A 122 21.43 27.12 -11.81
CA LEU A 122 20.83 26.13 -12.73
C LEU A 122 20.70 26.70 -14.15
N ASN A 123 20.28 27.96 -14.28
CA ASN A 123 20.22 28.65 -15.57
C ASN A 123 21.60 28.79 -16.22
N ALA A 124 22.65 29.00 -15.43
CA ALA A 124 24.02 29.09 -15.94
C ALA A 124 24.54 27.74 -16.45
N CYS A 125 24.11 26.62 -15.87
CA CYS A 125 24.52 25.26 -16.25
C CYS A 125 23.69 24.63 -17.37
N ARG A 126 22.43 25.06 -17.54
CA ARG A 126 21.46 24.49 -18.48
C ARG A 126 22.00 24.43 -19.90
N ASN A 127 21.87 23.26 -20.55
CA ASN A 127 22.32 22.97 -21.92
C ASN A 127 23.82 23.18 -22.20
N LYS A 128 24.67 23.29 -21.17
CA LYS A 128 26.12 23.54 -21.35
C LYS A 128 27.02 22.38 -20.93
N GLY A 129 26.44 21.30 -20.40
CA GLY A 129 27.20 20.19 -19.85
C GLY A 129 27.97 20.54 -18.57
N ILE A 130 27.67 21.68 -17.93
CA ILE A 130 28.33 22.14 -16.69
C ILE A 130 27.60 21.55 -15.49
N THR A 131 28.35 21.10 -14.48
CA THR A 131 27.79 20.58 -13.22
C THR A 131 27.39 21.71 -12.28
N ALA A 132 26.17 21.66 -11.74
CA ALA A 132 25.72 22.52 -10.65
C ALA A 132 26.01 21.86 -9.30
N LYS A 133 26.98 22.36 -8.55
CA LYS A 133 27.41 21.78 -7.27
C LYS A 133 26.80 22.51 -6.08
N ILE A 134 26.18 21.73 -5.19
CA ILE A 134 25.62 22.17 -3.91
C ILE A 134 26.56 21.69 -2.80
N ASP A 135 27.39 22.60 -2.26
CA ASP A 135 28.52 22.29 -1.36
C ASP A 135 28.39 22.91 0.05
N GLY A 136 27.14 23.12 0.50
CA GLY A 136 26.80 23.76 1.76
C GLY A 136 25.36 23.46 2.18
N ASN A 137 24.91 24.09 3.27
CA ASN A 137 23.54 23.98 3.75
C ASN A 137 22.78 25.24 3.35
N PHE A 138 22.02 25.18 2.27
CA PHE A 138 21.35 26.35 1.71
C PHE A 138 19.88 26.31 2.06
N ARG A 139 19.41 27.41 2.64
CA ARG A 139 18.00 27.64 2.92
C ARG A 139 17.31 28.04 1.63
N ILE A 140 16.20 27.40 1.32
CA ILE A 140 15.36 27.74 0.17
C ILE A 140 13.98 28.09 0.71
N VAL A 141 13.58 29.35 0.59
CA VAL A 141 12.25 29.82 1.00
C VAL A 141 11.46 30.11 -0.26
N SER A 142 10.89 29.07 -0.85
CA SER A 142 10.30 29.22 -2.17
C SER A 142 8.78 29.38 -2.13
N THR A 143 8.30 30.51 -2.65
CA THR A 143 6.90 30.67 -3.09
C THR A 143 6.72 30.33 -4.57
N LYS A 144 7.81 30.07 -5.29
CA LYS A 144 7.82 29.81 -6.74
C LYS A 144 8.69 28.60 -7.08
N PRO A 145 8.23 27.63 -7.87
CA PRO A 145 9.05 26.46 -8.21
C PRO A 145 10.45 26.83 -8.76
N ILE A 146 11.46 26.01 -8.43
CA ILE A 146 12.80 26.09 -9.02
C ILE A 146 12.78 25.22 -10.28
N ILE A 147 12.98 25.84 -11.44
CA ILE A 147 12.97 25.12 -12.72
C ILE A 147 14.37 24.58 -12.97
N ILE A 148 14.52 23.24 -12.93
CA ILE A 148 15.79 22.58 -13.23
C ILE A 148 16.04 22.64 -14.74
N GLY A 149 15.11 22.11 -15.55
CA GLY A 149 15.28 21.97 -16.99
C GLY A 149 16.39 20.98 -17.35
N LYS A 150 17.01 21.18 -18.53
CA LYS A 150 18.11 20.35 -19.05
C LYS A 150 19.47 20.71 -18.46
N VAL A 151 19.64 20.50 -17.16
CA VAL A 151 20.94 20.58 -16.48
C VAL A 151 21.57 19.19 -16.50
N SER A 152 22.79 19.06 -17.02
CA SER A 152 23.40 17.73 -17.17
C SER A 152 23.63 17.02 -15.84
N ARG A 153 24.01 17.78 -14.80
CA ARG A 153 24.29 17.21 -13.47
C ARG A 153 24.09 18.22 -12.34
N ILE A 154 23.44 17.78 -11.27
CA ILE A 154 23.40 18.43 -9.96
C ILE A 154 24.12 17.53 -8.96
N GLU A 155 25.13 18.04 -8.25
CA GLU A 155 25.98 17.25 -7.35
C GLU A 155 25.96 17.80 -5.91
N GLY A 156 25.64 16.94 -4.94
CA GLY A 156 25.79 17.17 -3.49
C GLY A 156 27.16 16.72 -2.96
N PRO A 157 27.50 17.02 -1.70
CA PRO A 157 26.70 16.49 -0.58
C PRO A 157 25.93 17.54 0.21
N GLY A 158 25.88 18.79 -0.28
CA GLY A 158 25.18 19.87 0.39
C GLY A 158 23.70 19.58 0.59
N LYS A 159 23.14 20.24 1.60
CA LYS A 159 21.73 20.12 1.99
C LYS A 159 20.95 21.33 1.50
N LEU A 160 19.87 21.08 0.77
CA LEU A 160 18.83 22.08 0.54
C LEU A 160 17.75 21.84 1.59
N TRP A 161 17.50 22.83 2.43
CA TRP A 161 16.42 22.74 3.42
C TRP A 161 15.38 23.81 3.13
N ASN A 162 14.14 23.37 2.98
CA ASN A 162 13.02 24.25 2.86
C ASN A 162 12.56 24.65 4.26
N SER A 163 12.72 25.93 4.61
CA SER A 163 11.97 26.49 5.71
C SER A 163 10.74 27.15 5.11
N LEU A 164 9.59 26.51 5.18
CA LEU A 164 8.35 27.27 5.00
C LEU A 164 8.36 28.38 6.07
N PRO A 165 8.02 29.63 5.71
CA PRO A 165 7.97 30.71 6.70
C PRO A 165 7.08 30.30 7.87
N ASP A 166 7.62 30.29 9.09
CA ASP A 166 6.85 30.10 10.32
C ASP A 166 5.70 31.13 10.31
N GLY A 167 4.47 30.68 10.12
CA GLY A 167 3.28 31.55 10.09
C GLY A 167 2.67 31.82 8.71
N TYR A 168 3.06 31.11 7.64
CA TYR A 168 2.22 31.07 6.43
C TYR A 168 0.95 30.24 6.74
N VAL A 169 -0.02 30.89 7.39
CA VAL A 169 -1.38 30.36 7.54
C VAL A 169 -1.95 30.32 6.13
N TRP A 170 -2.24 29.12 5.64
CA TRP A 170 -2.90 28.90 4.37
C TRP A 170 -4.38 29.31 4.51
N SER A 171 -4.64 30.61 4.64
CA SER A 171 -5.99 31.18 4.63
C SER A 171 -6.30 31.71 3.23
N GLY A 172 -6.48 30.79 2.28
CA GLY A 172 -7.03 31.12 0.98
C GLY A 172 -8.52 31.43 1.10
N ASN A 173 -8.88 32.68 1.39
CA ASN A 173 -10.16 33.20 0.92
C ASN A 173 -10.02 33.38 -0.61
N TYR A 174 -10.23 32.31 -1.37
CA TYR A 174 -10.23 32.39 -2.83
C TYR A 174 -11.51 33.09 -3.29
N SER A 175 -11.38 34.39 -3.59
CA SER A 175 -12.33 35.12 -4.42
C SER A 175 -12.36 34.50 -5.82
N THR A 176 -13.54 34.13 -6.30
CA THR A 176 -13.79 33.34 -7.51
C THR A 176 -13.52 34.06 -8.85
N THR A 177 -12.69 35.11 -8.87
CA THR A 177 -12.56 35.99 -10.06
C THR A 177 -11.15 36.42 -10.48
N GLU A 178 -10.06 35.96 -9.85
CA GLU A 178 -8.72 36.28 -10.35
C GLU A 178 -8.21 35.25 -11.37
N THR A 179 -8.04 35.69 -12.62
CA THR A 179 -7.42 34.90 -13.69
C THR A 179 -5.90 34.98 -13.53
N TYR A 180 -5.27 33.92 -13.03
CA TYR A 180 -3.81 33.85 -12.93
C TYR A 180 -3.23 33.57 -14.33
N THR A 181 -2.60 34.58 -14.93
CA THR A 181 -1.79 34.42 -16.15
C THR A 181 -0.34 34.34 -15.73
N ASP A 182 0.20 33.14 -15.59
CA ASP A 182 1.64 32.97 -15.40
C ASP A 182 2.33 33.21 -16.76
N SER A 183 2.87 34.41 -16.91
CA SER A 183 3.64 34.84 -18.08
C SER A 183 5.13 34.50 -17.95
N SER A 184 5.53 33.72 -16.93
CA SER A 184 6.94 33.61 -16.53
C SER A 184 7.64 32.26 -16.77
N VAL A 185 7.05 31.34 -17.53
CA VAL A 185 7.71 30.08 -17.90
C VAL A 185 8.36 30.21 -19.28
N LEU A 186 9.68 30.07 -19.34
CA LEU A 186 10.43 30.00 -20.59
C LEU A 186 10.35 28.57 -21.14
N ASP A 187 9.97 28.41 -22.41
CA ASP A 187 10.02 27.11 -23.09
C ASP A 187 11.47 26.61 -23.29
N GLU A 188 11.60 25.43 -23.90
CA GLU A 188 12.90 24.83 -24.23
C GLU A 188 13.78 25.69 -25.15
N ASN A 189 13.21 26.73 -25.79
CA ASN A 189 13.90 27.69 -26.65
C ASN A 189 14.15 29.04 -25.98
N GLY A 190 13.79 29.20 -24.70
CA GLY A 190 13.95 30.47 -23.98
C GLY A 190 12.94 31.55 -24.37
N SER A 191 11.79 31.18 -24.96
CA SER A 191 10.67 32.08 -25.21
C SER A 191 9.63 31.98 -24.09
N TRP A 192 9.04 33.09 -23.68
CA TRP A 192 7.97 33.11 -22.70
C TRP A 192 6.72 32.42 -23.27
N VAL A 193 6.26 31.35 -22.63
CA VAL A 193 5.02 30.66 -22.98
C VAL A 193 4.01 30.89 -21.87
N SER A 194 2.87 31.49 -22.21
CA SER A 194 1.73 31.57 -21.28
C SER A 194 0.97 30.25 -21.30
N TRP A 195 0.90 29.57 -20.17
CA TRP A 195 -0.02 28.45 -20.00
C TRP A 195 -1.40 29.01 -19.67
N SER A 196 -2.31 29.10 -20.65
CA SER A 196 -3.72 29.41 -20.40
C SER A 196 -4.55 28.12 -20.51
N TRP A 197 -5.11 27.66 -19.39
CA TRP A 197 -6.10 26.58 -19.37
C TRP A 197 -7.50 27.19 -19.42
N THR A 198 -8.22 27.01 -20.53
CA THR A 198 -9.64 27.35 -20.66
C THR A 198 -10.47 26.08 -20.55
N SER A 199 -11.07 25.83 -19.38
CA SER A 199 -12.05 24.75 -19.25
C SER A 199 -13.31 25.10 -20.07
N THR A 200 -13.53 24.37 -21.15
CA THR A 200 -14.67 24.58 -22.05
C THR A 200 -15.70 23.47 -21.82
N ALA A 201 -16.58 23.60 -20.82
CA ALA A 201 -17.93 23.00 -20.75
C ALA A 201 -18.53 23.22 -19.35
N GLY A 202 -19.85 23.44 -19.26
CA GLY A 202 -20.57 23.90 -18.07
C GLY A 202 -20.71 22.88 -16.95
N ILE A 203 -19.58 22.49 -16.35
CA ILE A 203 -19.49 21.83 -15.05
C ILE A 203 -19.37 22.93 -13.99
N PRO A 204 -20.11 22.87 -12.86
CA PRO A 204 -19.99 23.87 -11.79
C PRO A 204 -18.53 24.00 -11.35
N PRO A 205 -18.04 25.22 -11.06
CA PRO A 205 -16.63 25.49 -10.82
C PRO A 205 -16.16 24.77 -9.54
N TYR A 206 -15.61 23.56 -9.70
CA TYR A 206 -14.65 23.04 -8.75
C TYR A 206 -13.51 24.05 -8.68
N ALA A 207 -13.16 24.48 -7.47
CA ALA A 207 -12.04 25.37 -7.21
C ALA A 207 -10.81 24.85 -7.99
N PRO A 208 -10.09 25.70 -8.74
CA PRO A 208 -8.98 25.25 -9.56
C PRO A 208 -7.98 24.52 -8.67
N TRP A 209 -7.63 23.30 -9.09
CA TRP A 209 -6.62 22.41 -8.51
C TRP A 209 -5.18 22.98 -8.70
N ASN A 210 -5.02 24.30 -8.52
CA ASN A 210 -3.88 25.12 -8.92
C ASN A 210 -2.94 25.46 -7.75
N GLY A 211 -3.11 24.81 -6.59
CA GLY A 211 -2.33 25.08 -5.37
C GLY A 211 -1.16 24.13 -5.13
N LYS A 212 -0.71 23.36 -6.13
CA LYS A 212 0.46 22.47 -5.95
C LYS A 212 1.69 23.32 -5.66
N THR A 213 2.21 23.18 -4.44
CA THR A 213 3.46 23.84 -4.06
C THR A 213 4.58 22.89 -4.44
N GLU A 214 5.30 23.25 -5.49
CA GLU A 214 6.41 22.46 -5.99
C GLU A 214 7.73 23.14 -5.66
N MET A 215 8.71 22.37 -5.16
CA MET A 215 10.05 22.91 -4.90
C MET A 215 10.89 22.92 -6.17
N PHE A 216 10.89 21.82 -6.92
CA PHE A 216 11.60 21.65 -8.17
C PHE A 216 10.67 21.19 -9.29
N HIS A 217 10.82 21.81 -10.46
CA HIS A 217 10.03 21.53 -11.65
C HIS A 217 10.93 21.13 -12.84
N ASP A 218 10.43 20.23 -13.69
CA ASP A 218 10.99 19.87 -15.00
C ASP A 218 12.46 19.40 -14.99
N ALA A 219 12.82 18.51 -14.06
CA ALA A 219 14.13 17.83 -14.13
C ALA A 219 14.17 16.93 -15.39
N THR A 220 14.86 17.39 -16.44
CA THR A 220 14.93 16.68 -17.73
C THR A 220 16.36 16.40 -18.14
N ASP A 221 16.67 15.20 -18.63
CA ASP A 221 18.02 14.82 -19.09
C ASP A 221 19.11 15.09 -18.04
N CYS A 222 18.79 14.84 -16.76
CA CYS A 222 19.58 15.29 -15.62
C CYS A 222 20.05 14.13 -14.75
N VAL A 223 21.27 14.22 -14.21
CA VAL A 223 21.74 13.37 -13.12
C VAL A 223 21.80 14.18 -11.83
N ILE A 224 20.99 13.81 -10.84
CA ILE A 224 21.00 14.40 -9.49
C ILE A 224 21.68 13.39 -8.57
N GLU A 225 22.86 13.74 -8.07
CA GLU A 225 23.72 12.81 -7.33
C GLU A 225 24.15 13.35 -5.97
N GLY A 226 23.99 12.56 -4.92
CA GLY A 226 24.46 12.89 -3.57
C GLY A 226 23.73 14.06 -2.91
N LEU A 227 22.65 14.58 -3.51
CA LEU A 227 21.92 15.74 -3.01
C LEU A 227 21.10 15.36 -1.76
N LYS A 228 21.17 16.20 -0.73
CA LYS A 228 20.30 16.07 0.44
C LYS A 228 19.21 17.13 0.36
N VAL A 229 17.95 16.72 0.48
CA VAL A 229 16.82 17.64 0.52
C VAL A 229 15.99 17.38 1.77
N ASP A 230 15.72 18.45 2.50
CA ASP A 230 14.90 18.44 3.71
C ASP A 230 13.69 19.35 3.51
N GLY A 231 12.49 18.78 3.60
CA GLY A 231 11.24 19.50 3.39
C GLY A 231 10.82 20.34 4.59
N GLY A 232 11.57 20.28 5.71
CA GLY A 232 11.31 21.07 6.91
C GLY A 232 10.11 20.58 7.73
N TRP A 233 9.55 19.41 7.40
CA TRP A 233 8.36 18.89 8.06
C TRP A 233 8.63 18.39 9.49
N GLY A 234 8.39 19.23 10.50
CA GLY A 234 8.25 18.79 11.89
C GLY A 234 9.46 18.97 12.82
N THR A 235 10.40 19.87 12.55
CA THR A 235 11.42 20.22 13.56
C THR A 235 10.94 21.26 14.57
N THR A 236 9.89 22.01 14.25
CA THR A 236 9.23 22.92 15.20
C THR A 236 8.03 22.21 15.82
N THR A 237 8.20 21.72 17.05
CA THR A 237 7.06 21.70 17.98
C THR A 237 6.57 23.13 18.07
N VAL A 238 5.48 23.45 17.37
CA VAL A 238 4.73 24.67 17.64
C VAL A 238 4.40 24.62 19.13
N ALA A 239 4.48 25.75 19.83
CA ALA A 239 4.29 25.84 21.29
C ALA A 239 2.97 25.21 21.80
N ASP A 240 2.04 24.92 20.90
CA ASP A 240 0.74 24.32 21.13
C ASP A 240 0.75 22.77 21.14
N GLY A 241 1.92 22.13 21.07
CA GLY A 241 2.08 20.68 21.21
C GLY A 241 1.55 19.85 20.04
N LYS A 242 1.25 20.47 18.90
CA LYS A 242 0.84 19.78 17.66
C LYS A 242 2.01 19.72 16.68
N PRO A 243 2.29 18.55 16.06
CA PRO A 243 3.27 18.49 14.97
C PRO A 243 2.80 19.42 13.83
N SER A 244 3.70 20.30 13.38
CA SER A 244 3.47 21.38 12.40
C SER A 244 3.04 20.94 10.99
N GLY A 245 2.66 19.67 10.82
CA GLY A 245 2.17 19.13 9.56
C GLY A 245 0.68 19.29 9.32
N VAL A 246 -0.09 19.63 10.35
CA VAL A 246 -1.47 20.07 10.20
C VAL A 246 -1.47 21.50 10.69
N ILE A 247 -1.29 22.47 9.79
CA ILE A 247 -1.55 23.87 10.11
C ILE A 247 -3.06 23.94 10.37
N PRO A 248 -3.54 24.11 11.62
CA PRO A 248 -4.95 24.32 11.82
C PRO A 248 -5.31 25.63 11.11
N ILE A 249 -6.24 25.58 10.16
CA ILE A 249 -6.86 26.78 9.60
C ILE A 249 -7.70 27.40 10.73
N THR A 250 -7.07 28.19 11.59
CA THR A 250 -7.77 28.92 12.64
C THR A 250 -8.53 30.07 12.02
N GLY A 251 -9.86 29.99 11.99
CA GLY A 251 -10.75 31.06 11.54
C GLY A 251 -11.81 30.64 10.52
N VAL A 252 -11.75 29.43 9.98
CA VAL A 252 -12.77 28.89 9.06
C VAL A 252 -13.58 27.85 9.82
N GLN A 253 -14.89 28.10 9.99
CA GLN A 253 -15.84 27.05 10.42
C GLN A 253 -15.66 25.87 9.47
N PRO A 254 -15.41 24.64 9.98
CA PRO A 254 -15.22 23.49 9.11
C PRO A 254 -16.42 23.41 8.16
N PRO A 255 -16.21 23.40 6.82
CA PRO A 255 -17.31 23.13 5.92
C PRO A 255 -17.97 21.82 6.35
N THR A 256 -19.31 21.78 6.32
CA THR A 256 -20.09 20.59 6.70
C THR A 256 -19.76 19.36 5.85
N ASN A 257 -18.97 19.52 4.79
CA ASN A 257 -18.22 18.45 4.14
C ASN A 257 -16.72 18.62 4.42
N PRO A 258 -16.04 17.65 5.06
CA PRO A 258 -14.59 17.60 5.16
C PRO A 258 -14.02 17.29 3.77
N ILE A 259 -13.94 18.28 2.89
CA ILE A 259 -13.28 18.11 1.59
C ILE A 259 -11.77 18.22 1.82
N GLU A 260 -11.06 17.21 1.33
CA GLU A 260 -9.62 17.00 1.35
C GLU A 260 -8.84 18.12 0.63
N GLU A 261 -8.79 19.32 1.20
CA GLU A 261 -7.84 20.35 0.75
C GLU A 261 -6.45 20.07 1.32
N TYR A 262 -5.84 18.98 0.85
CA TYR A 262 -4.40 18.77 0.98
C TYR A 262 -3.72 19.44 -0.21
N GLY A 263 -2.99 20.53 0.06
CA GLY A 263 -1.99 21.01 -0.87
C GLY A 263 -0.95 19.90 -1.08
N TYR A 264 -1.00 19.21 -2.22
CA TYR A 264 0.02 18.24 -2.61
C TYR A 264 1.36 18.96 -2.70
N TYR A 265 2.20 18.77 -1.69
CA TYR A 265 3.55 19.28 -1.69
C TYR A 265 4.43 18.30 -2.45
N GLN A 266 4.94 18.70 -3.61
CA GLN A 266 5.73 17.81 -4.46
C GLN A 266 7.12 18.37 -4.58
N MET A 267 8.11 17.63 -4.11
CA MET A 267 9.46 18.18 -4.06
C MET A 267 10.11 18.20 -5.44
N PHE A 268 10.02 17.11 -6.19
CA PHE A 268 10.39 17.07 -7.62
C PHE A 268 9.17 16.73 -8.45
N TYR A 269 8.79 17.62 -9.36
CA TYR A 269 7.66 17.40 -10.26
C TYR A 269 8.10 17.23 -11.71
N ASN A 270 7.40 16.37 -12.45
CA ASN A 270 7.57 16.15 -13.89
C ASN A 270 9.00 15.77 -14.30
N SER A 271 9.64 14.86 -13.56
CA SER A 271 10.99 14.39 -13.91
C SER A 271 10.97 13.51 -15.15
N LYS A 272 11.82 13.78 -16.15
CA LYS A 272 11.91 13.00 -17.40
C LYS A 272 13.36 12.68 -17.76
N ASN A 273 13.65 11.44 -18.14
CA ASN A 273 15.03 11.01 -18.45
C ASN A 273 16.04 11.44 -17.37
N THR A 274 15.65 11.29 -16.10
CA THR A 274 16.39 11.82 -14.95
C THR A 274 16.80 10.70 -14.03
N ARG A 275 18.04 10.75 -13.54
CA ARG A 275 18.57 9.79 -12.57
C ARG A 275 18.85 10.48 -11.24
N TYR A 276 18.21 9.99 -10.18
CA TYR A 276 18.52 10.28 -8.79
C TYR A 276 19.46 9.19 -8.27
N HIS A 277 20.62 9.57 -7.76
CA HIS A 277 21.64 8.61 -7.29
C HIS A 277 22.19 9.02 -5.93
N LYS A 278 22.09 8.16 -4.92
CA LYS A 278 22.61 8.43 -3.56
C LYS A 278 22.07 9.72 -2.93
N CYS A 279 20.85 10.13 -3.31
CA CYS A 279 20.20 11.29 -2.72
C CYS A 279 19.57 10.93 -1.37
N GLU A 280 19.42 11.93 -0.49
CA GLU A 280 18.72 11.78 0.78
C GLU A 280 17.54 12.76 0.82
N PHE A 281 16.35 12.24 1.09
CA PHE A 281 15.13 13.02 1.20
C PHE A 281 14.56 12.85 2.60
N THR A 282 14.42 13.94 3.34
CA THR A 282 14.02 13.91 4.76
C THR A 282 12.91 14.90 5.05
N ASN A 283 11.96 14.54 5.91
CA ASN A 283 10.89 15.45 6.37
C ASN A 283 10.12 16.10 5.21
N ILE A 284 9.71 15.30 4.22
CA ILE A 284 8.97 15.83 3.06
C ILE A 284 7.46 15.79 3.38
N PRO A 285 6.73 16.91 3.34
CA PRO A 285 5.32 16.93 3.76
C PRO A 285 4.35 16.26 2.77
N GLY A 286 4.77 15.99 1.53
CA GLY A 286 3.97 15.29 0.51
C GLY A 286 4.80 14.28 -0.28
N ASP A 287 4.75 14.35 -1.60
CA ASP A 287 5.48 13.45 -2.50
C ASP A 287 6.95 13.85 -2.63
N CYS A 288 7.87 12.88 -2.48
CA CYS A 288 9.30 13.19 -2.66
C CYS A 288 9.64 13.38 -4.14
N ILE A 289 9.23 12.46 -5.00
CA ILE A 289 9.53 12.52 -6.43
C ILE A 289 8.26 12.14 -7.23
N GLU A 290 7.72 13.09 -7.98
CA GLU A 290 6.79 12.79 -9.07
C GLU A 290 7.57 12.53 -10.36
N VAL A 291 7.44 11.31 -10.85
CA VAL A 291 8.17 10.83 -12.03
C VAL A 291 7.29 10.85 -13.26
N GLY A 292 7.87 11.31 -14.36
CA GLY A 292 7.38 11.13 -15.72
C GLY A 292 8.06 9.92 -16.37
N GLU A 293 8.59 10.09 -17.57
CA GLU A 293 9.19 9.00 -18.35
C GLU A 293 10.68 8.81 -18.05
N ARG A 294 11.18 7.57 -18.07
CA ARG A 294 12.62 7.21 -17.98
C ARG A 294 13.31 7.74 -16.73
N VAL A 295 12.69 7.56 -15.56
CA VAL A 295 13.29 7.99 -14.30
C VAL A 295 13.94 6.81 -13.57
N ALA A 296 15.17 7.01 -13.11
CA ALA A 296 15.87 6.05 -12.26
C ALA A 296 16.15 6.66 -10.87
N VAL A 297 15.76 5.97 -9.81
CA VAL A 297 16.04 6.32 -8.41
C VAL A 297 16.88 5.20 -7.81
N VAL A 298 18.16 5.48 -7.58
CA VAL A 298 19.18 4.46 -7.28
C VAL A 298 19.93 4.80 -6.00
N ASP A 299 19.95 3.86 -5.06
CA ASP A 299 20.65 3.98 -3.77
C ASP A 299 20.26 5.23 -2.96
N CYS A 300 19.04 5.75 -3.15
CA CYS A 300 18.55 6.90 -2.41
C CYS A 300 17.99 6.49 -1.04
N THR A 301 18.03 7.43 -0.09
CA THR A 301 17.42 7.26 1.24
C THR A 301 16.25 8.22 1.41
N PHE A 302 15.12 7.71 1.88
CA PHE A 302 13.92 8.48 2.17
C PHE A 302 13.55 8.32 3.64
N THR A 303 13.45 9.41 4.37
CA THR A 303 13.16 9.42 5.81
C THR A 303 12.02 10.38 6.11
N GLU A 304 10.98 9.92 6.80
CA GLU A 304 9.85 10.78 7.24
C GLU A 304 9.19 11.59 6.10
N TYR A 305 8.44 10.93 5.24
CA TYR A 305 7.67 11.56 4.16
C TYR A 305 6.16 11.55 4.46
N GLY A 306 5.44 12.47 3.83
CA GLY A 306 4.03 12.73 4.05
C GLY A 306 3.12 11.73 3.37
N ASP A 307 3.23 11.68 2.04
CA ASP A 307 2.33 10.89 1.20
C ASP A 307 3.11 9.77 0.47
N HIS A 308 3.76 10.07 -0.67
CA HIS A 308 4.51 9.09 -1.45
C HIS A 308 6.03 9.35 -1.46
N VAL A 309 6.81 8.26 -1.58
CA VAL A 309 8.24 8.37 -1.90
C VAL A 309 8.42 8.66 -3.38
N VAL A 310 7.83 7.80 -4.23
CA VAL A 310 7.78 8.01 -5.67
C VAL A 310 6.33 7.90 -6.11
N TYR A 311 5.86 8.95 -6.75
CA TYR A 311 4.52 9.05 -7.33
C TYR A 311 4.64 9.17 -8.86
N MET A 312 3.83 8.44 -9.61
CA MET A 312 3.55 8.76 -11.01
C MET A 312 2.15 9.30 -11.11
N GLY A 313 2.04 10.62 -11.26
CA GLY A 313 0.77 11.27 -11.61
C GLY A 313 0.40 11.10 -13.08
N HIS A 314 1.40 10.88 -13.95
CA HIS A 314 1.27 10.84 -15.40
C HIS A 314 1.84 9.53 -15.98
N THR A 315 1.56 9.28 -17.25
CA THR A 315 2.17 8.15 -17.98
C THR A 315 3.68 8.28 -18.03
N GLY A 316 4.36 7.24 -17.55
CA GLY A 316 5.80 7.12 -17.57
C GLY A 316 6.18 5.68 -17.88
N ALA A 317 6.91 5.46 -18.97
CA ALA A 317 7.57 4.19 -19.22
C ALA A 317 8.99 4.19 -18.65
N ASN A 318 9.51 3.01 -18.33
CA ASN A 318 10.90 2.78 -17.94
C ASN A 318 11.31 3.46 -16.61
N VAL A 319 10.50 3.28 -15.57
CA VAL A 319 10.85 3.73 -14.22
C VAL A 319 11.64 2.66 -13.47
N GLN A 320 12.76 3.04 -12.87
CA GLN A 320 13.64 2.12 -12.13
C GLN A 320 13.83 2.61 -10.69
N LEU A 321 13.57 1.76 -9.71
CA LEU A 321 13.81 1.97 -8.29
C LEU A 321 14.76 0.88 -7.78
N ILE A 322 16.04 1.21 -7.59
CA ILE A 322 17.07 0.22 -7.32
C ILE A 322 17.81 0.55 -6.02
N GLY A 323 17.90 -0.40 -5.08
CA GLY A 323 18.76 -0.27 -3.90
C GLY A 323 18.34 0.82 -2.91
N ASN A 324 17.11 1.34 -2.99
CA ASN A 324 16.69 2.46 -2.14
C ASN A 324 16.38 2.01 -0.71
N ARG A 325 16.60 2.91 0.25
CA ARG A 325 16.26 2.73 1.65
C ARG A 325 15.14 3.67 2.04
N ILE A 326 14.00 3.13 2.45
CA ILE A 326 12.83 3.91 2.88
C ILE A 326 12.61 3.66 4.37
N ILE A 327 12.62 4.73 5.15
CA ILE A 327 12.46 4.72 6.58
C ILE A 327 11.30 5.64 6.93
N ASN A 328 10.14 5.05 7.25
CA ASN A 328 9.08 5.83 7.84
C ASN A 328 9.13 5.64 9.37
N GLY A 329 9.69 6.62 10.06
CA GLY A 329 9.83 6.61 11.52
C GLY A 329 8.61 7.17 12.24
N ARG A 330 7.74 7.88 11.53
CA ARG A 330 6.68 8.67 12.14
C ARG A 330 5.47 7.80 12.40
N ALA A 331 5.43 7.22 13.60
CA ALA A 331 4.16 6.80 14.18
C ALA A 331 3.23 8.02 14.18
N ALA A 332 2.02 7.90 13.64
CA ALA A 332 1.00 8.92 13.80
C ALA A 332 0.87 9.21 15.30
N SER A 333 1.46 10.32 15.74
CA SER A 333 1.69 10.58 17.15
C SER A 333 0.37 11.00 17.79
N GLY A 334 -0.43 10.01 18.20
CA GLY A 334 -1.32 9.97 19.37
C GLY A 334 -2.18 11.18 19.74
N THR A 335 -2.31 12.22 18.92
CA THR A 335 -3.08 13.40 19.26
C THR A 335 -4.56 13.00 19.11
N PRO A 336 -5.37 12.99 20.19
CA PRO A 336 -6.78 12.64 20.10
C PRO A 336 -7.47 13.59 19.13
N GLY A 337 -7.93 13.07 17.98
CA GLY A 337 -8.46 13.85 16.85
C GLY A 337 -7.68 13.70 15.54
N ALA A 338 -6.38 13.34 15.58
CA ALA A 338 -5.63 12.96 14.38
C ALA A 338 -5.85 11.48 13.98
N ALA A 339 -6.35 10.66 14.90
CA ALA A 339 -6.64 9.26 14.66
C ALA A 339 -7.59 9.09 13.47
N ASP A 340 -8.74 9.77 13.44
CA ASP A 340 -9.75 9.67 12.37
C ASP A 340 -9.20 10.03 10.98
N TYR A 341 -8.22 10.93 10.90
CA TYR A 341 -7.62 11.34 9.64
C TYR A 341 -6.55 10.37 9.12
N VAL A 342 -5.80 9.74 10.03
CA VAL A 342 -4.78 8.74 9.69
C VAL A 342 -5.43 7.43 9.22
N TRP A 343 -6.70 7.19 9.56
CA TRP A 343 -7.44 6.01 9.07
C TRP A 343 -7.89 6.12 7.61
N GLN A 344 -7.97 7.33 7.02
CA GLN A 344 -8.55 7.51 5.68
C GLN A 344 -7.51 7.68 4.57
N THR A 345 -6.32 8.24 4.84
CA THR A 345 -5.32 8.47 3.79
C THR A 345 -4.37 7.28 3.68
N GLN A 346 -4.53 6.51 2.60
CA GLN A 346 -3.64 5.39 2.30
C GLN A 346 -2.25 5.92 1.94
N ARG A 347 -1.28 5.79 2.86
CA ARG A 347 0.11 6.13 2.55
C ARG A 347 0.75 4.99 1.76
N GLU A 348 1.01 5.25 0.49
CA GLU A 348 1.64 4.32 -0.45
C GLU A 348 3.10 4.75 -0.64
N SER A 349 4.07 3.84 -0.47
CA SER A 349 5.48 4.24 -0.65
C SER A 349 5.77 4.52 -2.12
N PHE A 350 5.33 3.63 -3.00
CA PHE A 350 5.41 3.79 -4.44
C PHE A 350 4.02 3.70 -5.04
N LYS A 351 3.64 4.71 -5.82
CA LYS A 351 2.36 4.73 -6.53
C LYS A 351 2.59 5.01 -7.99
N PHE A 352 2.11 4.12 -8.84
CA PHE A 352 2.38 4.13 -10.26
C PHE A 352 1.11 4.08 -11.08
N ARG A 353 0.96 5.01 -12.03
CA ARG A 353 -0.22 5.11 -12.90
C ARG A 353 0.15 4.84 -14.35
N GLY A 354 -0.22 3.67 -14.87
CA GLY A 354 0.00 3.30 -16.28
C GLY A 354 1.48 3.33 -16.71
N THR A 355 2.31 2.50 -16.09
CA THR A 355 3.74 2.40 -16.37
C THR A 355 4.11 1.07 -17.02
N ASP A 356 4.83 1.14 -18.13
CA ASP A 356 5.49 -0.01 -18.75
C ASP A 356 6.95 -0.09 -18.30
N ASN A 357 7.48 -1.31 -18.23
CA ASN A 357 8.88 -1.58 -17.87
C ASN A 357 9.30 -1.01 -16.49
N LEU A 358 8.39 -1.07 -15.52
CA LEU A 358 8.70 -0.71 -14.13
C LEU A 358 9.66 -1.74 -13.50
N VAL A 359 10.78 -1.29 -12.95
CA VAL A 359 11.76 -2.14 -12.27
C VAL A 359 11.94 -1.68 -10.83
N VAL A 360 11.56 -2.49 -9.84
CA VAL A 360 11.71 -2.21 -8.40
C VAL A 360 12.57 -3.31 -7.78
N VAL A 361 13.87 -3.05 -7.61
CA VAL A 361 14.85 -4.09 -7.24
C VAL A 361 15.71 -3.71 -6.02
N GLY A 362 15.84 -4.60 -5.06
CA GLY A 362 16.82 -4.43 -3.98
C GLY A 362 16.47 -3.34 -2.96
N ASN A 363 15.23 -2.86 -2.91
CA ASN A 363 14.83 -1.79 -2.00
C ASN A 363 14.56 -2.34 -0.60
N THR A 364 14.89 -1.56 0.44
CA THR A 364 14.56 -1.86 1.83
C THR A 364 13.54 -0.85 2.35
N LEU A 365 12.36 -1.34 2.73
CA LEU A 365 11.33 -0.56 3.42
C LEU A 365 11.29 -0.98 4.89
N THR A 366 11.63 -0.06 5.78
CA THR A 366 11.49 -0.22 7.23
C THR A 366 10.54 0.84 7.74
N ASN A 367 9.45 0.41 8.37
CA ASN A 367 8.49 1.32 8.97
C ASN A 367 8.27 0.96 10.43
N THR A 368 8.28 1.98 11.29
CA THR A 368 7.91 1.84 12.71
C THR A 368 6.43 2.11 12.95
N SER A 369 5.74 2.75 11.99
CA SER A 369 4.30 3.02 12.06
C SER A 369 3.49 1.78 11.67
N LYS A 370 2.37 1.55 12.37
CA LYS A 370 1.49 0.39 12.15
C LYS A 370 0.64 0.50 10.87
N GLN A 371 0.81 1.55 10.05
CA GLN A 371 -0.15 1.98 9.03
C GLN A 371 0.53 2.37 7.71
N ILE A 372 1.34 1.48 7.12
CA ILE A 372 1.57 1.57 5.67
C ILE A 372 0.53 0.68 5.00
N ASN A 373 -0.22 1.28 4.08
CA ASN A 373 -1.25 0.56 3.33
C ASN A 373 -0.65 -0.11 2.08
N ALA A 374 0.37 0.45 1.42
CA ALA A 374 1.00 -0.27 0.30
C ALA A 374 2.50 0.04 0.12
N PHE A 375 3.29 -1.00 -0.17
CA PHE A 375 4.66 -0.86 -0.66
C PHE A 375 4.65 -0.32 -2.10
N ILE A 376 3.86 -0.95 -2.97
CA ILE A 376 3.66 -0.56 -4.37
C ILE A 376 2.17 -0.61 -4.64
N THR A 377 1.64 0.48 -5.19
CA THR A 377 0.31 0.53 -5.79
C THR A 377 0.46 0.77 -7.29
N LEU A 378 -0.11 -0.13 -8.10
CA LEU A 378 -0.24 0.08 -9.54
C LEU A 378 -1.70 0.43 -9.87
N GLN A 379 -1.93 1.56 -10.53
CA GLN A 379 -3.23 2.09 -10.96
C GLN A 379 -3.21 2.43 -12.46
N THR A 380 -4.38 2.68 -13.06
CA THR A 380 -4.48 3.30 -14.40
C THR A 380 -4.90 4.76 -14.27
N ALA A 381 -4.34 5.66 -15.08
CA ALA A 381 -4.81 7.04 -15.17
C ALA A 381 -5.98 7.14 -16.17
N ALA A 382 -7.02 7.92 -15.86
CA ALA A 382 -8.28 8.00 -16.62
C ALA A 382 -8.17 8.19 -18.15
N SER A 383 -7.09 8.82 -18.63
CA SER A 383 -6.90 9.16 -20.05
C SER A 383 -5.89 8.29 -20.81
N GLN A 384 -5.38 7.21 -20.20
CA GLN A 384 -4.11 6.62 -20.64
C GLN A 384 -4.22 5.13 -21.02
N PRO A 385 -3.33 4.63 -21.93
CA PRO A 385 -3.32 3.24 -22.34
C PRO A 385 -3.32 2.32 -21.13
N SER A 386 -4.15 1.30 -21.22
CA SER A 386 -4.73 0.63 -20.07
C SER A 386 -3.89 -0.55 -19.59
N ASP A 387 -2.66 -0.66 -20.05
CA ASP A 387 -1.86 -1.86 -19.85
C ASP A 387 -0.61 -1.54 -19.00
N LEU A 388 -0.30 -2.42 -18.07
CA LEU A 388 0.94 -2.44 -17.31
C LEU A 388 1.72 -3.66 -17.81
N ASP A 389 2.68 -3.47 -18.70
CA ASP A 389 3.45 -4.57 -19.29
C ASP A 389 4.89 -4.62 -18.78
N GLY A 390 5.36 -5.83 -18.48
CA GLY A 390 6.78 -6.12 -18.26
C GLY A 390 7.39 -5.57 -16.97
N PHE A 391 6.61 -5.39 -15.90
CA PHE A 391 7.18 -4.93 -14.61
C PHE A 391 7.94 -6.05 -13.87
N VAL A 392 8.98 -5.66 -13.14
CA VAL A 392 9.81 -6.55 -12.31
C VAL A 392 9.93 -5.99 -10.90
N ILE A 393 9.46 -6.73 -9.90
CA ILE A 393 9.62 -6.40 -8.47
C ILE A 393 10.47 -7.51 -7.84
N ALA A 394 11.75 -7.26 -7.59
CA ALA A 394 12.67 -8.31 -7.15
C ALA A 394 13.60 -7.96 -6.00
N ASN A 395 13.98 -8.95 -5.18
CA ASN A 395 14.99 -8.78 -4.13
C ASN A 395 14.69 -7.65 -3.12
N ASN A 396 13.44 -7.26 -2.94
CA ASN A 396 13.08 -6.20 -1.98
C ASN A 396 12.90 -6.80 -0.58
N ARG A 397 13.23 -6.00 0.44
CA ARG A 397 12.99 -6.33 1.85
C ARG A 397 12.02 -5.34 2.47
N VAL A 398 10.84 -5.82 2.85
CA VAL A 398 9.80 -5.01 3.48
C VAL A 398 9.60 -5.51 4.91
N SER A 399 9.95 -4.70 5.91
CA SER A 399 9.83 -5.03 7.33
C SER A 399 8.83 -4.09 8.03
N ALA A 400 7.61 -4.06 7.51
CA ALA A 400 6.55 -3.12 7.85
C ALA A 400 5.18 -3.78 7.63
N GLY A 401 4.11 -3.22 8.19
CA GLY A 401 2.72 -3.67 7.94
C GLY A 401 2.20 -3.45 6.52
N GLY A 402 3.06 -3.22 5.52
CA GLY A 402 2.69 -2.90 4.15
C GLY A 402 2.65 -4.13 3.24
N PHE A 403 1.69 -4.16 2.31
CA PHE A 403 1.54 -5.21 1.29
C PHE A 403 1.87 -4.65 -0.11
N VAL A 404 2.07 -5.53 -1.09
CA VAL A 404 2.02 -5.14 -2.51
C VAL A 404 0.54 -5.08 -2.89
N TYR A 405 0.09 -3.99 -3.53
CA TYR A 405 -1.32 -3.76 -3.84
C TYR A 405 -1.49 -3.47 -5.34
N PHE A 406 -2.39 -4.18 -6.01
CA PHE A 406 -2.69 -3.97 -7.43
C PHE A 406 -4.12 -3.47 -7.57
N ALA A 407 -4.32 -2.15 -7.59
CA ALA A 407 -5.67 -1.59 -7.56
C ALA A 407 -6.06 -0.87 -8.83
N VAL A 408 -7.27 -1.15 -9.31
CA VAL A 408 -7.85 -0.41 -10.42
C VAL A 408 -8.85 0.56 -9.86
N ASP A 409 -8.35 1.73 -9.52
CA ASP A 409 -9.21 2.82 -9.07
C ASP A 409 -9.62 3.67 -10.27
N ARG A 410 -10.66 3.23 -10.98
CA ARG A 410 -11.36 4.09 -11.93
C ARG A 410 -12.84 4.19 -11.54
N PRO A 411 -13.28 5.36 -11.07
CA PRO A 411 -14.69 5.62 -10.78
C PRO A 411 -15.58 5.58 -12.04
N ASP A 412 -15.01 5.81 -13.23
CA ASP A 412 -15.76 6.02 -14.48
C ASP A 412 -16.05 4.72 -15.26
N GLY A 413 -15.46 3.59 -14.85
CA GLY A 413 -15.66 2.28 -15.46
C GLY A 413 -15.25 2.15 -16.93
N SER A 414 -14.53 3.13 -17.50
CA SER A 414 -14.43 3.29 -18.96
C SER A 414 -13.28 2.54 -19.63
N GLN A 415 -12.27 2.05 -18.89
CA GLN A 415 -11.14 1.31 -19.46
C GLN A 415 -10.65 0.17 -18.54
N LEU A 416 -10.20 -0.92 -19.16
CA LEU A 416 -9.77 -2.14 -18.50
C LEU A 416 -8.30 -2.08 -18.14
N LEU A 417 -7.90 -2.16 -16.86
CA LEU A 417 -6.49 -2.40 -16.58
C LEU A 417 -6.14 -3.83 -17.02
N THR A 418 -5.17 -3.96 -17.95
CA THR A 418 -4.51 -5.24 -18.20
C THR A 418 -3.13 -5.25 -17.58
N ILE A 419 -2.88 -6.17 -16.65
CA ILE A 419 -1.53 -6.45 -16.18
C ILE A 419 -0.95 -7.54 -17.08
N ARG A 420 0.17 -7.28 -17.76
CA ARG A 420 0.84 -8.26 -18.62
C ARG A 420 2.28 -8.49 -18.20
N ASN A 421 2.72 -9.75 -18.27
CA ASN A 421 4.13 -10.15 -18.13
C ASN A 421 4.83 -9.63 -16.86
N GLY A 422 4.07 -9.42 -15.77
CA GLY A 422 4.62 -8.96 -14.50
C GLY A 422 5.39 -10.07 -13.78
N LYS A 423 6.53 -9.75 -13.16
CA LYS A 423 7.32 -10.68 -12.35
C LYS A 423 7.58 -10.13 -10.95
N ILE A 424 7.24 -10.89 -9.92
CA ILE A 424 7.48 -10.57 -8.52
C ILE A 424 8.29 -11.71 -7.92
N THR A 425 9.58 -11.48 -7.63
CA THR A 425 10.47 -12.58 -7.28
C THR A 425 11.52 -12.26 -6.21
N ASP A 426 11.94 -13.26 -5.43
CA ASP A 426 13.03 -13.12 -4.46
C ASP A 426 12.79 -12.04 -3.38
N ASN A 427 11.54 -11.63 -3.13
CA ASN A 427 11.25 -10.59 -2.13
C ASN A 427 11.09 -11.20 -0.73
N GLN A 428 11.47 -10.45 0.30
CA GLN A 428 11.24 -10.78 1.71
C GLN A 428 10.25 -9.79 2.33
N PHE A 429 9.08 -10.28 2.72
CA PHE A 429 8.05 -9.53 3.41
C PHE A 429 7.94 -10.01 4.87
N ASP A 430 8.39 -9.19 5.81
CA ASP A 430 8.19 -9.39 7.25
C ASP A 430 7.04 -8.46 7.71
N LEU A 431 5.82 -8.97 7.66
CA LEU A 431 4.58 -8.23 7.89
C LEU A 431 4.22 -8.22 9.38
N SER A 432 4.43 -7.08 10.04
CA SER A 432 4.04 -6.86 11.44
C SER A 432 3.01 -5.74 11.54
N GLY A 433 1.78 -6.03 11.97
CA GLY A 433 0.74 -5.03 12.15
C GLY A 433 -0.62 -5.64 12.47
N TYR A 434 -1.57 -4.81 12.91
CA TYR A 434 -2.99 -5.13 13.02
C TYR A 434 -3.68 -4.33 11.91
N PHE A 435 -4.32 -5.01 10.95
CA PHE A 435 -4.96 -4.33 9.83
C PHE A 435 -6.48 -4.30 10.04
N MET A 436 -7.07 -3.11 10.14
CA MET A 436 -8.52 -2.92 10.11
C MET A 436 -8.85 -2.06 8.90
N HIS A 437 -9.27 -2.68 7.80
CA HIS A 437 -9.85 -1.95 6.67
C HIS A 437 -11.35 -1.80 6.93
N THR A 438 -11.78 -0.63 7.41
CA THR A 438 -13.20 -0.34 7.65
C THR A 438 -13.88 0.32 6.44
N SER A 439 -13.11 0.80 5.46
CA SER A 439 -13.61 1.54 4.29
C SER A 439 -13.40 0.77 2.98
N ALA A 440 -14.04 -0.38 2.84
CA ALA A 440 -14.49 -0.81 1.51
C ALA A 440 -15.70 0.07 1.14
N GLY A 441 -15.43 1.31 0.73
CA GLY A 441 -16.44 2.31 0.43
C GLY A 441 -17.22 1.97 -0.83
N ALA A 442 -18.54 1.81 -0.66
CA ALA A 442 -19.60 1.87 -1.67
C ALA A 442 -19.90 0.62 -2.54
N ALA A 443 -19.82 -0.59 -1.96
CA ALA A 443 -20.78 -1.69 -2.28
C ALA A 443 -20.91 -2.74 -1.15
N LEU A 444 -20.53 -2.39 0.09
CA LEU A 444 -20.72 -3.21 1.29
C LEU A 444 -21.46 -2.40 2.36
N ALA A 445 -22.60 -1.80 2.01
CA ALA A 445 -23.55 -1.32 3.00
C ALA A 445 -24.41 -2.51 3.47
N ASN A 446 -24.43 -2.76 4.78
CA ASN A 446 -25.18 -3.78 5.53
C ASN A 446 -24.51 -5.14 5.83
N VAL A 447 -23.24 -5.14 6.25
CA VAL A 447 -22.81 -6.14 7.24
C VAL A 447 -22.13 -5.41 8.40
N ASP A 448 -22.92 -5.16 9.44
CA ASP A 448 -22.44 -4.68 10.74
C ASP A 448 -21.61 -5.81 11.40
N VAL A 449 -20.31 -5.86 11.10
CA VAL A 449 -19.35 -6.71 11.82
C VAL A 449 -18.81 -5.92 13.01
N THR A 450 -19.59 -5.86 14.09
CA THR A 450 -19.15 -5.38 15.42
C THR A 450 -18.11 -6.31 16.10
N GLY A 451 -17.41 -7.15 15.33
CA GLY A 451 -16.46 -8.16 15.80
C GLY A 451 -15.01 -7.85 15.42
N ASN A 452 -14.27 -7.33 16.38
CA ASN A 452 -12.86 -6.93 16.37
C ASN A 452 -11.86 -8.04 15.91
N THR A 453 -11.77 -8.33 14.61
CA THR A 453 -10.86 -9.35 14.04
C THR A 453 -10.17 -8.85 12.77
N GLY A 454 -9.25 -7.88 12.94
CA GLY A 454 -8.40 -7.39 11.85
C GLY A 454 -7.29 -8.39 11.47
N GLY A 455 -7.30 -8.90 10.24
CA GLY A 455 -6.27 -9.78 9.68
C GLY A 455 -5.37 -9.05 8.68
N CYS A 456 -4.07 -9.35 8.66
CA CYS A 456 -3.16 -8.83 7.63
C CYS A 456 -3.16 -9.77 6.42
N ASN A 457 -3.55 -9.32 5.24
CA ASN A 457 -3.50 -10.15 4.04
C ASN A 457 -2.39 -9.67 3.10
N ILE A 458 -1.73 -10.58 2.39
CA ILE A 458 -1.07 -10.20 1.14
C ILE A 458 -2.15 -10.18 0.06
N PHE A 459 -2.42 -8.99 -0.45
CA PHE A 459 -3.44 -8.78 -1.47
C PHE A 459 -2.81 -8.70 -2.86
N ALA A 460 -2.89 -9.76 -3.65
CA ALA A 460 -2.94 -9.62 -5.11
C ALA A 460 -4.38 -9.32 -5.54
N ALA A 461 -5.05 -8.39 -4.84
CA ALA A 461 -6.45 -8.09 -5.07
C ALA A 461 -6.55 -7.13 -6.23
N VAL A 462 -6.85 -7.64 -7.43
CA VAL A 462 -7.44 -6.79 -8.47
C VAL A 462 -8.88 -6.51 -8.06
N MET A 463 -9.05 -5.56 -7.14
CA MET A 463 -10.36 -5.02 -6.82
C MET A 463 -10.76 -4.12 -7.98
N GLY A 464 -11.46 -4.70 -8.95
CA GLY A 464 -12.24 -3.92 -9.88
C GLY A 464 -13.47 -3.41 -9.17
N HIS A 465 -13.82 -2.15 -9.43
CA HIS A 465 -15.23 -1.77 -9.39
C HIS A 465 -16.01 -2.84 -10.20
N PRO A 466 -17.19 -3.33 -9.76
CA PRO A 466 -17.93 -4.42 -10.42
C PRO A 466 -18.26 -4.21 -11.91
N TYR A 467 -17.90 -3.07 -12.49
CA TYR A 467 -18.10 -2.72 -13.90
C TYR A 467 -16.86 -2.89 -14.78
N VAL A 468 -15.69 -3.25 -14.24
CA VAL A 468 -14.44 -3.27 -15.01
C VAL A 468 -13.85 -4.69 -15.09
N THR A 469 -13.76 -5.24 -16.30
CA THR A 469 -13.09 -6.51 -16.59
C THR A 469 -11.57 -6.36 -16.58
N ASN A 470 -10.99 -6.12 -15.41
CA ASN A 470 -9.53 -6.13 -15.26
C ASN A 470 -8.99 -7.52 -15.60
N ALA A 471 -7.91 -7.57 -16.37
CA ALA A 471 -7.30 -8.81 -16.83
C ALA A 471 -5.87 -8.93 -16.32
N ILE A 472 -5.58 -9.97 -15.54
CA ILE A 472 -4.21 -10.37 -15.23
C ILE A 472 -3.77 -11.41 -16.26
N ASP A 473 -2.73 -11.09 -17.02
CA ASP A 473 -2.17 -11.97 -18.05
C ASP A 473 -0.68 -12.21 -17.79
N ASN A 474 -0.32 -13.48 -17.57
CA ASN A 474 1.06 -13.90 -17.38
C ASN A 474 1.78 -13.21 -16.20
N LEU A 475 1.13 -13.11 -15.04
CA LEU A 475 1.76 -12.64 -13.80
C LEU A 475 2.49 -13.79 -13.09
N SER A 476 3.76 -13.61 -12.75
CA SER A 476 4.53 -14.61 -11.99
C SER A 476 4.96 -14.11 -10.61
N PHE A 477 4.77 -14.95 -9.58
CA PHE A 477 5.13 -14.73 -8.19
C PHE A 477 6.05 -15.87 -7.74
N GLU A 478 7.36 -15.64 -7.73
CA GLU A 478 8.37 -16.71 -7.62
C GLU A 478 9.37 -16.50 -6.48
N ASN A 479 9.64 -17.53 -5.69
CA ASN A 479 10.73 -17.51 -4.68
C ASN A 479 10.63 -16.37 -3.65
N ASN A 480 9.41 -15.92 -3.33
CA ASN A 480 9.21 -14.89 -2.31
C ASN A 480 9.09 -15.53 -0.92
N LYS A 481 9.60 -14.84 0.09
CA LYS A 481 9.47 -15.21 1.49
C LYS A 481 8.55 -14.25 2.21
N VAL A 482 7.47 -14.76 2.77
CA VAL A 482 6.51 -13.97 3.54
C VAL A 482 6.47 -14.50 4.95
N ARG A 483 6.71 -13.63 5.93
CA ARG A 483 6.54 -13.90 7.35
C ARG A 483 5.44 -12.99 7.90
N PHE A 484 4.44 -13.59 8.53
CA PHE A 484 3.41 -12.88 9.27
C PHE A 484 3.76 -12.87 10.75
N VAL A 485 3.87 -11.68 11.35
CA VAL A 485 4.40 -11.53 12.71
C VAL A 485 3.30 -11.44 13.76
N ASN A 486 2.05 -11.06 13.44
CA ASN A 486 1.05 -10.71 14.48
C ASN A 486 -0.45 -10.99 14.19
N SER A 487 -0.87 -11.65 13.09
CA SER A 487 -2.32 -11.78 12.78
C SER A 487 -2.71 -12.99 11.94
N VAL A 488 -4.03 -13.25 11.88
CA VAL A 488 -4.67 -14.19 10.96
C VAL A 488 -4.49 -13.64 9.55
N ALA A 489 -3.76 -14.35 8.70
CA ALA A 489 -3.30 -13.82 7.44
C ALA A 489 -3.58 -14.75 6.27
N ALA A 490 -4.15 -14.20 5.19
CA ALA A 490 -4.24 -14.88 3.92
C ALA A 490 -2.96 -14.68 3.10
N GLY A 491 -2.48 -15.76 2.47
CA GLY A 491 -1.27 -15.75 1.65
C GLY A 491 -1.46 -15.08 0.28
N PHE A 492 -2.63 -15.26 -0.35
CA PHE A 492 -3.04 -14.53 -1.54
C PHE A 492 -4.55 -14.35 -1.53
N TYR A 493 -5.00 -13.21 -2.04
CA TYR A 493 -6.39 -12.95 -2.38
C TYR A 493 -6.43 -12.58 -3.85
N LEU A 494 -7.13 -13.37 -4.66
CA LEU A 494 -7.27 -13.19 -6.11
C LEU A 494 -8.70 -12.78 -6.43
N ALA A 495 -8.87 -11.66 -7.12
CA ALA A 495 -10.15 -11.14 -7.60
C ALA A 495 -9.99 -10.62 -9.04
N GLY A 496 -11.07 -10.50 -9.81
CA GLY A 496 -11.03 -10.06 -11.22
C GLY A 496 -10.82 -11.19 -12.24
N ASN A 497 -10.67 -10.83 -13.53
CA ASN A 497 -10.35 -11.82 -14.57
C ASN A 497 -8.85 -12.11 -14.55
N ILE A 498 -8.50 -13.39 -14.51
CA ILE A 498 -7.13 -13.86 -14.45
C ILE A 498 -6.93 -14.82 -15.61
N ASN A 499 -6.27 -14.38 -16.67
CA ASN A 499 -5.90 -15.25 -17.77
C ASN A 499 -4.81 -16.23 -17.33
N LYS A 500 -3.71 -15.73 -16.74
CA LYS A 500 -2.62 -16.59 -16.28
C LYS A 500 -1.91 -15.98 -15.08
N ILE A 501 -1.85 -16.74 -14.00
CA ILE A 501 -1.01 -16.44 -12.83
C ILE A 501 -0.19 -17.66 -12.44
N SER A 502 1.09 -17.44 -12.15
CA SER A 502 2.04 -18.47 -11.73
C SER A 502 2.58 -18.13 -10.35
N ILE A 503 2.40 -19.02 -9.38
CA ILE A 503 2.86 -18.87 -7.99
C ILE A 503 3.78 -20.04 -7.71
N LYS A 504 5.10 -19.80 -7.70
CA LYS A 504 6.10 -20.87 -7.61
C LYS A 504 7.11 -20.65 -6.48
N LYS A 505 7.49 -21.71 -5.77
CA LYS A 505 8.64 -21.70 -4.82
C LYS A 505 8.55 -20.66 -3.70
N ASN A 506 7.35 -20.17 -3.37
CA ASN A 506 7.19 -19.18 -2.31
C ASN A 506 7.20 -19.86 -0.93
N THR A 507 7.67 -19.14 0.09
CA THR A 507 7.71 -19.61 1.48
C THR A 507 6.81 -18.72 2.34
N PHE A 508 5.74 -19.28 2.89
CA PHE A 508 4.81 -18.60 3.81
C PHE A 508 5.04 -19.09 5.24
N ILE A 509 5.43 -18.16 6.11
CA ILE A 509 5.74 -18.39 7.51
C ILE A 509 4.68 -17.66 8.34
N GLY A 510 3.62 -18.39 8.71
CA GLY A 510 2.69 -17.94 9.74
C GLY A 510 3.32 -18.04 11.14
N LEU A 511 2.74 -17.31 12.10
CA LEU A 511 2.96 -17.62 13.51
C LEU A 511 2.47 -19.04 13.81
N GLU A 512 3.11 -19.71 14.78
CA GLU A 512 2.51 -20.92 15.32
C GLU A 512 1.10 -20.58 15.83
N PRO A 513 0.07 -21.35 15.44
CA PRO A 513 -1.30 -21.04 15.79
C PRO A 513 -1.44 -21.12 17.32
N THR A 514 -1.50 -19.96 17.97
CA THR A 514 -1.93 -19.86 19.38
C THR A 514 -3.44 -20.05 19.50
N SER A 515 -4.17 -20.00 18.36
CA SER A 515 -5.60 -20.26 18.23
C SER A 515 -5.88 -21.13 16.98
N PRO A 516 -6.83 -22.09 17.04
CA PRO A 516 -7.25 -22.90 15.88
C PRO A 516 -7.87 -22.09 14.72
N SER A 517 -8.13 -20.78 14.89
CA SER A 517 -8.57 -19.88 13.82
C SER A 517 -7.42 -19.22 13.03
N SER A 518 -6.16 -19.47 13.38
CA SER A 518 -4.98 -18.78 12.82
C SER A 518 -4.28 -19.56 11.70
N ASN A 519 -5.04 -20.14 10.76
CA ASN A 519 -4.46 -20.85 9.62
C ASN A 519 -4.13 -19.89 8.46
N VAL A 520 -3.00 -20.14 7.78
CA VAL A 520 -2.62 -19.42 6.57
C VAL A 520 -3.46 -19.99 5.42
N MET A 521 -4.47 -19.23 4.99
CA MET A 521 -5.32 -19.66 3.89
C MET A 521 -4.80 -19.12 2.56
N LEU A 522 -4.67 -20.01 1.57
CA LEU A 522 -4.76 -19.62 0.17
C LEU A 522 -6.25 -19.69 -0.17
N SER A 523 -6.95 -18.55 -0.04
CA SER A 523 -8.38 -18.48 -0.34
C SER A 523 -8.54 -17.94 -1.75
N GLY A 524 -8.86 -18.83 -2.69
CA GLY A 524 -9.37 -18.44 -3.99
C GLY A 524 -10.86 -18.10 -3.86
N TYR A 525 -11.17 -16.86 -3.50
CA TYR A 525 -12.57 -16.42 -3.45
C TYR A 525 -13.00 -15.90 -4.83
N VAL A 526 -13.54 -16.78 -5.67
CA VAL A 526 -14.29 -16.35 -6.87
C VAL A 526 -15.67 -15.92 -6.38
N ALA A 527 -15.88 -14.61 -6.24
CA ALA A 527 -17.16 -14.05 -5.82
C ALA A 527 -18.22 -14.26 -6.91
N ALA A 528 -18.84 -15.43 -6.96
CA ALA A 528 -20.04 -15.69 -7.74
C ALA A 528 -21.26 -15.22 -6.92
N ASN A 529 -22.01 -14.26 -7.46
CA ASN A 529 -23.29 -13.71 -6.97
C ASN A 529 -23.23 -12.68 -5.84
N TYR A 530 -23.24 -11.41 -6.22
CA TYR A 530 -23.96 -10.38 -5.44
C TYR A 530 -25.37 -10.22 -6.02
N PRO A 531 -26.46 -10.31 -5.22
CA PRO A 531 -27.84 -10.25 -5.71
C PRO A 531 -28.33 -8.85 -6.13
N MET A 532 -27.42 -7.90 -6.36
CA MET A 532 -27.79 -6.50 -6.61
C MET A 532 -28.12 -6.26 -8.09
N GLY A 533 -29.09 -6.98 -8.67
CA GLY A 533 -29.79 -6.60 -9.91
C GLY A 533 -28.96 -6.17 -11.14
N MET A 534 -27.66 -6.44 -11.17
CA MET A 534 -26.70 -5.98 -12.18
C MET A 534 -26.13 -7.20 -12.90
N ASN A 535 -25.92 -7.06 -14.21
CA ASN A 535 -25.50 -8.13 -15.12
C ASN A 535 -24.43 -9.04 -14.50
N ASN A 536 -24.74 -10.34 -14.37
CA ASN A 536 -23.83 -11.39 -13.91
C ASN A 536 -22.63 -11.52 -14.86
N GLN A 537 -21.61 -10.67 -14.70
CA GLN A 537 -20.32 -10.89 -15.33
C GLN A 537 -19.50 -11.81 -14.43
N TRP A 538 -19.40 -13.07 -14.87
CA TRP A 538 -18.58 -14.07 -14.22
C TRP A 538 -17.10 -13.70 -14.39
N HIS A 539 -16.38 -13.58 -13.27
CA HIS A 539 -14.92 -13.47 -13.32
C HIS A 539 -14.32 -14.76 -13.89
N GLN A 540 -13.53 -14.66 -14.95
CA GLN A 540 -12.87 -15.81 -15.58
C GLN A 540 -11.46 -15.98 -15.02
N ILE A 541 -11.17 -17.15 -14.45
CA ILE A 541 -9.82 -17.59 -14.10
C ILE A 541 -9.45 -18.71 -15.07
N ASN A 542 -8.56 -18.46 -16.02
CA ASN A 542 -8.21 -19.44 -17.06
C ASN A 542 -7.08 -20.38 -16.62
N GLU A 543 -5.99 -19.85 -16.06
CA GLU A 543 -4.84 -20.65 -15.62
C GLU A 543 -4.24 -20.12 -14.30
N VAL A 544 -4.18 -20.99 -13.28
CA VAL A 544 -3.43 -20.77 -12.03
C VAL A 544 -2.41 -21.90 -11.88
N VAL A 545 -1.13 -21.57 -11.94
CA VAL A 545 -0.03 -22.52 -11.75
C VAL A 545 0.50 -22.40 -10.32
N LEU A 546 0.38 -23.47 -9.53
CA LEU A 546 0.94 -23.56 -8.17
C LEU A 546 2.02 -24.63 -8.15
N GLU A 547 3.29 -24.26 -7.96
CA GLU A 547 4.42 -25.22 -7.94
C GLU A 547 5.36 -24.95 -6.76
N ASP A 548 5.79 -26.01 -6.04
CA ASP A 548 6.84 -25.95 -5.02
C ASP A 548 6.65 -24.90 -3.90
N ASN A 549 5.42 -24.45 -3.63
CA ASN A 549 5.18 -23.49 -2.55
C ASN A 549 5.23 -24.20 -1.19
N THR A 550 5.92 -23.61 -0.23
CA THR A 550 6.00 -24.11 1.15
C THR A 550 5.18 -23.22 2.08
N ALA A 551 4.31 -23.83 2.86
CA ALA A 551 3.53 -23.15 3.88
C ALA A 551 3.36 -24.06 5.10
N ARG A 552 3.51 -23.51 6.30
CA ARG A 552 3.05 -24.19 7.52
C ARG A 552 1.55 -23.90 7.67
N ASN A 553 0.71 -24.94 7.62
CA ASN A 553 -0.76 -24.90 7.74
C ASN A 553 -1.52 -24.36 6.52
N PHE A 554 -1.47 -25.08 5.39
CA PHE A 554 -2.26 -24.75 4.20
C PHE A 554 -3.72 -25.18 4.38
N MET A 555 -4.65 -24.23 4.35
CA MET A 555 -6.08 -24.49 4.16
C MET A 555 -6.53 -23.85 2.85
N SER A 556 -7.02 -24.67 1.93
CA SER A 556 -7.68 -24.23 0.70
C SER A 556 -9.19 -24.16 0.97
N TRP A 557 -9.77 -22.97 0.94
CA TRP A 557 -11.23 -22.77 1.00
C TRP A 557 -11.69 -22.17 -0.34
N TRP A 558 -12.49 -22.94 -1.08
CA TRP A 558 -13.23 -22.46 -2.25
C TRP A 558 -14.68 -22.31 -1.81
N GLY A 559 -15.28 -21.13 -1.97
CA GLY A 559 -16.65 -20.88 -1.54
C GLY A 559 -17.66 -21.76 -2.30
N ASP A 560 -18.81 -22.06 -1.67
CA ASP A 560 -19.88 -22.97 -2.14
C ASP A 560 -20.63 -22.53 -3.42
N GLY A 561 -20.08 -21.60 -4.21
CA GLY A 561 -20.65 -21.21 -5.50
C GLY A 561 -20.31 -22.24 -6.57
N GLY A 562 -21.27 -23.10 -6.91
CA GLY A 562 -21.13 -24.20 -7.88
C GLY A 562 -20.23 -23.87 -9.08
N PHE A 563 -19.03 -24.42 -9.04
CA PHE A 563 -18.06 -24.40 -10.13
C PHE A 563 -18.29 -25.67 -10.96
N ASP A 564 -18.98 -25.56 -12.09
CA ASP A 564 -18.84 -26.54 -13.16
C ASP A 564 -17.46 -26.30 -13.81
N ALA A 565 -16.43 -26.88 -13.20
CA ALA A 565 -15.10 -26.88 -13.77
C ALA A 565 -15.14 -27.65 -15.10
N TYR A 566 -15.01 -26.94 -16.22
CA TYR A 566 -14.54 -27.53 -17.47
C TYR A 566 -13.10 -28.02 -17.27
N ASP A 567 -12.96 -29.26 -16.82
CA ASP A 567 -11.89 -30.29 -16.96
C ASP A 567 -10.39 -29.95 -17.18
N ASN A 568 -9.93 -28.70 -17.01
CA ASN A 568 -8.53 -28.33 -17.32
C ASN A 568 -7.72 -27.72 -16.16
N ALA A 569 -8.31 -27.54 -14.97
CA ALA A 569 -7.56 -27.15 -13.78
C ALA A 569 -6.97 -28.39 -13.07
N LYS A 570 -5.73 -28.78 -13.40
CA LYS A 570 -4.97 -29.79 -12.65
C LYS A 570 -4.56 -29.21 -11.29
N THR A 571 -5.42 -29.34 -10.29
CA THR A 571 -5.08 -29.06 -8.89
C THR A 571 -4.37 -30.27 -8.31
N TYR A 572 -3.06 -30.20 -8.08
CA TYR A 572 -2.33 -31.19 -7.28
C TYR A 572 -2.62 -30.96 -5.78
N ALA A 573 -3.83 -31.35 -5.35
CA ALA A 573 -4.14 -31.54 -3.94
C ALA A 573 -3.69 -32.95 -3.52
N TYR A 574 -3.41 -33.17 -2.23
CA TYR A 574 -3.18 -34.48 -1.61
C TYR A 574 -4.39 -35.41 -1.89
N GLY A 575 -4.38 -36.03 -3.05
CA GLY A 575 -5.39 -36.91 -3.56
C GLY A 575 -4.77 -38.29 -3.73
N THR A 576 -5.59 -39.31 -3.47
CA THR A 576 -5.31 -40.71 -3.74
C THR A 576 -5.07 -40.92 -5.24
N HIS A 577 -3.88 -40.59 -5.73
CA HIS A 577 -3.47 -40.90 -7.10
C HIS A 577 -2.94 -42.34 -7.11
N VAL A 578 -3.81 -43.26 -7.51
CA VAL A 578 -3.36 -44.51 -8.13
C VAL A 578 -3.46 -44.24 -9.62
N ASN A 579 -2.32 -44.09 -10.32
CA ASN A 579 -2.39 -44.11 -11.78
C ASN A 579 -2.85 -45.51 -12.23
N SER A 580 -3.40 -45.63 -13.44
CA SER A 580 -3.90 -46.90 -14.00
C SER A 580 -2.83 -48.02 -14.10
N GLU A 581 -1.57 -47.71 -13.78
CA GLU A 581 -0.41 -48.60 -13.82
C GLU A 581 0.02 -49.08 -12.43
N GLY A 582 -0.71 -48.75 -11.36
CA GLY A 582 -0.38 -49.19 -10.00
C GLY A 582 0.89 -48.55 -9.44
N THR A 583 1.21 -47.32 -9.87
CA THR A 583 2.24 -46.48 -9.24
C THR A 583 1.64 -45.67 -8.11
N TYR A 584 2.33 -45.68 -6.97
CA TYR A 584 2.00 -44.97 -5.75
C TYR A 584 3.13 -43.98 -5.45
N GLU A 585 2.79 -42.70 -5.36
CA GLU A 585 3.72 -41.65 -4.97
C GLU A 585 3.98 -41.71 -3.45
N ASP A 586 5.09 -41.13 -3.00
CA ASP A 586 5.40 -40.99 -1.58
C ASP A 586 4.22 -40.30 -0.86
N PHE A 587 3.87 -40.78 0.34
CA PHE A 587 2.68 -40.37 1.12
C PHE A 587 1.29 -40.73 0.57
N SER A 588 1.18 -41.47 -0.54
CA SER A 588 -0.13 -41.99 -1.00
C SER A 588 -0.83 -42.81 0.09
N VAL A 589 -2.12 -42.61 0.33
CA VAL A 589 -2.91 -43.41 1.28
C VAL A 589 -3.86 -44.34 0.52
N VAL A 590 -3.83 -45.63 0.83
CA VAL A 590 -4.71 -46.62 0.21
C VAL A 590 -5.32 -47.56 1.25
N SER A 591 -6.50 -48.10 0.94
CA SER A 591 -7.16 -49.14 1.75
C SER A 591 -6.84 -50.51 1.16
N SER A 592 -6.28 -51.41 1.96
CA SER A 592 -6.06 -52.82 1.60
C SER A 592 -6.42 -53.70 2.79
N GLY A 593 -7.30 -54.69 2.58
CA GLY A 593 -7.75 -55.59 3.65
C GLY A 593 -8.44 -54.88 4.84
N GLY A 594 -9.05 -53.72 4.63
CA GLY A 594 -9.72 -52.94 5.69
C GLY A 594 -8.77 -52.12 6.57
N VAL A 595 -7.47 -52.11 6.27
CA VAL A 595 -6.46 -51.27 6.94
C VAL A 595 -6.01 -50.17 5.99
N LEU A 596 -5.86 -48.95 6.52
CA LEU A 596 -5.26 -47.85 5.77
C LEU A 596 -3.73 -47.96 5.83
N TYR A 597 -3.09 -47.84 4.68
CA TYR A 597 -1.64 -47.79 4.56
C TYR A 597 -1.23 -46.48 3.91
N ARG A 598 -0.13 -45.90 4.41
CA ARG A 598 0.54 -44.75 3.82
C ARG A 598 1.83 -45.21 3.17
N ASN A 599 2.02 -44.84 1.93
CA ASN A 599 3.25 -45.08 1.20
C ASN A 599 4.39 -44.27 1.88
N ILE A 600 5.53 -44.91 2.16
CA ILE A 600 6.72 -44.31 2.77
C ILE A 600 7.91 -44.18 1.80
N ALA A 601 7.75 -44.69 0.57
CA ALA A 601 8.71 -44.60 -0.52
C ALA A 601 7.99 -44.91 -1.85
N ALA A 602 8.06 -43.98 -2.81
CA ALA A 602 7.41 -44.12 -4.11
C ALA A 602 7.67 -45.50 -4.75
N THR A 603 6.62 -46.13 -5.29
CA THR A 603 6.69 -47.52 -5.76
C THR A 603 5.71 -47.82 -6.88
N THR A 604 6.06 -48.74 -7.79
CA THR A 604 5.18 -49.22 -8.87
C THR A 604 4.95 -50.71 -8.71
N GLY A 605 3.69 -51.15 -8.75
CA GLY A 605 3.30 -52.56 -8.67
C GLY A 605 3.38 -53.18 -7.27
N ASN A 606 3.81 -52.44 -6.24
CA ASN A 606 3.87 -52.91 -4.86
C ASN A 606 2.67 -52.40 -4.07
N ALA A 607 1.54 -53.09 -4.12
CA ALA A 607 0.40 -52.80 -3.24
C ALA A 607 0.73 -53.10 -1.75
N PRO A 608 0.05 -52.45 -0.78
CA PRO A 608 0.23 -52.79 0.63
C PRO A 608 -0.17 -54.25 0.90
N PRO A 609 0.49 -54.95 1.84
CA PRO A 609 1.19 -54.38 3.00
C PRO A 609 2.73 -54.48 2.95
N ASN A 610 3.37 -54.33 1.78
CA ASN A 610 4.84 -54.41 1.70
C ASN A 610 5.51 -53.33 2.58
N ALA A 611 6.08 -53.73 3.72
CA ALA A 611 6.65 -52.84 4.74
C ALA A 611 7.83 -51.99 4.26
N THR A 612 8.45 -52.33 3.12
CA THR A 612 9.47 -51.50 2.48
C THR A 612 8.89 -50.21 1.90
N TYR A 613 7.65 -50.26 1.41
CA TYR A 613 6.99 -49.13 0.74
C TYR A 613 5.77 -48.62 1.50
N TRP A 614 5.28 -49.35 2.50
CA TRP A 614 4.03 -49.03 3.21
C TRP A 614 4.18 -49.09 4.72
N ALA A 615 3.59 -48.11 5.41
CA ALA A 615 3.36 -48.15 6.85
C ALA A 615 1.86 -48.13 7.13
N VAL A 616 1.41 -48.83 8.19
CA VAL A 616 0.02 -48.73 8.65
C VAL A 616 -0.27 -47.28 9.02
N TYR A 617 -1.28 -46.71 8.38
CA TYR A 617 -1.72 -45.35 8.63
C TYR A 617 -2.80 -45.38 9.71
N THR A 618 -2.39 -45.08 10.94
CA THR A 618 -3.33 -44.71 12.00
C THR A 618 -3.58 -43.21 11.86
N PRO A 619 -4.79 -42.77 11.46
CA PRO A 619 -5.11 -41.35 11.49
C PRO A 619 -4.83 -40.84 12.91
N PRO A 620 -4.21 -39.66 13.08
CA PRO A 620 -4.08 -39.09 14.41
C PRO A 620 -5.47 -39.05 15.03
N THR A 621 -5.61 -39.63 16.22
CA THR A 621 -6.85 -39.57 17.02
C THR A 621 -7.11 -38.11 17.36
N THR A 622 -7.80 -37.40 16.48
CA THR A 622 -8.37 -36.11 16.80
C THR A 622 -9.50 -36.37 17.78
N THR A 623 -9.29 -36.00 19.03
CA THR A 623 -10.40 -35.84 19.98
C THR A 623 -11.34 -34.81 19.38
N VAL A 624 -12.43 -35.26 18.74
CA VAL A 624 -13.47 -34.36 18.26
C VAL A 624 -14.18 -33.82 19.50
N ARG A 625 -13.68 -32.70 20.04
CA ARG A 625 -14.53 -31.81 20.83
C ARG A 625 -15.47 -31.17 19.83
N ALA A 626 -16.75 -31.49 19.92
CA ALA A 626 -17.79 -30.78 19.19
C ALA A 626 -17.66 -29.27 19.48
N ASP A 627 -17.22 -28.51 18.49
CA ASP A 627 -17.11 -27.07 18.56
C ASP A 627 -18.49 -26.42 18.49
N ARG A 628 -18.63 -25.32 19.23
CA ARG A 628 -19.87 -24.58 19.48
C ARG A 628 -20.35 -23.72 18.30
N ASN A 629 -19.78 -23.83 17.10
CA ASN A 629 -20.09 -22.86 16.03
C ASN A 629 -20.11 -23.38 14.60
N THR A 630 -20.16 -24.69 14.37
CA THR A 630 -20.42 -25.23 13.03
C THR A 630 -21.91 -25.04 12.71
N ARG A 631 -22.25 -23.97 11.98
CA ARG A 631 -23.52 -23.91 11.26
C ARG A 631 -23.50 -25.01 10.21
N TYR A 632 -24.11 -26.15 10.51
CA TYR A 632 -24.51 -27.09 9.48
C TYR A 632 -25.56 -26.41 8.61
N SER A 633 -25.17 -26.01 7.40
CA SER A 633 -26.11 -25.90 6.29
C SER A 633 -26.72 -27.28 6.12
N SER A 634 -28.02 -27.40 6.36
CA SER A 634 -28.75 -28.65 6.20
C SER A 634 -28.94 -28.92 4.71
N THR A 635 -27.91 -29.42 4.02
CA THR A 635 -28.13 -30.17 2.79
C THR A 635 -28.71 -31.51 3.20
N ALA A 636 -30.01 -31.71 2.94
CA ALA A 636 -30.68 -32.97 3.20
C ALA A 636 -30.01 -34.06 2.36
N ALA A 637 -29.15 -34.86 2.96
CA ALA A 637 -28.75 -36.14 2.42
C ALA A 637 -29.99 -37.04 2.41
N ARG A 638 -30.53 -37.32 1.22
CA ARG A 638 -31.53 -38.37 1.04
C ARG A 638 -30.87 -39.72 1.29
N SER A 639 -31.16 -40.32 2.44
CA SER A 639 -31.05 -41.77 2.61
C SER A 639 -32.07 -42.45 1.68
N PRO A 640 -31.75 -43.61 1.05
CA PRO A 640 -32.70 -44.37 0.24
C PRO A 640 -33.93 -44.87 1.01
N ASN A 641 -33.92 -44.81 2.34
CA ASN A 641 -34.99 -45.31 3.19
C ASN A 641 -35.61 -44.14 3.98
N ASN A 642 -36.85 -43.77 3.62
CA ASN A 642 -37.69 -42.67 4.11
C ASN A 642 -37.77 -42.48 5.65
N ALA A 643 -36.68 -42.08 6.31
CA ALA A 643 -36.69 -41.59 7.69
C ALA A 643 -36.34 -40.11 7.71
N LYS A 644 -37.36 -39.25 7.86
CA LYS A 644 -37.18 -37.81 8.17
C LYS A 644 -36.80 -37.68 9.64
N TYR A 645 -35.53 -37.39 9.92
CA TYR A 645 -35.12 -36.92 11.25
C TYR A 645 -35.14 -35.39 11.28
N LEU A 646 -36.07 -34.84 12.06
CA LEU A 646 -36.15 -33.41 12.37
C LEU A 646 -35.17 -33.10 13.51
N PHE A 647 -34.02 -32.50 13.20
CA PHE A 647 -33.15 -31.91 14.22
C PHE A 647 -33.68 -30.50 14.54
N GLY A 648 -34.37 -30.37 15.67
CA GLY A 648 -34.73 -29.08 16.23
C GLY A 648 -33.49 -28.36 16.78
N ARG A 649 -33.36 -27.06 16.49
CA ARG A 649 -32.29 -26.19 16.99
C ARG A 649 -32.41 -26.04 18.52
N ALA A 650 -31.55 -26.72 19.28
CA ALA A 650 -31.43 -26.51 20.72
C ALA A 650 -30.69 -25.20 20.98
N GLY A 651 -31.30 -24.33 21.79
CA GLY A 651 -30.67 -23.11 22.29
C GLY A 651 -29.43 -23.43 23.12
N THR A 652 -28.42 -22.56 22.99
CA THR A 652 -27.12 -22.60 23.67
C THR A 652 -27.28 -22.58 25.19
N ALA A 653 -27.27 -23.75 25.82
CA ALA A 653 -26.66 -24.05 27.11
C ALA A 653 -27.28 -25.36 27.64
N ASN A 654 -26.69 -26.50 27.26
CA ASN A 654 -26.54 -27.70 28.09
C ASN A 654 -25.99 -28.82 27.21
N LYS A 655 -24.86 -29.41 27.63
CA LYS A 655 -24.30 -30.60 26.97
C LYS A 655 -25.20 -31.78 27.29
N GLN A 656 -26.11 -32.12 26.37
CA GLN A 656 -26.75 -33.43 26.38
C GLN A 656 -25.91 -34.37 25.50
N THR A 657 -25.34 -35.39 26.13
CA THR A 657 -24.66 -36.47 25.40
C THR A 657 -25.71 -37.53 25.11
N LEU A 658 -26.16 -37.62 23.86
CA LEU A 658 -27.05 -38.70 23.41
C LEU A 658 -26.15 -39.88 23.00
N SER A 659 -26.01 -40.90 23.84
CA SER A 659 -25.35 -42.15 23.43
C SER A 659 -26.41 -43.14 22.96
N VAL A 660 -26.42 -43.43 21.66
CA VAL A 660 -27.20 -44.55 21.11
C VAL A 660 -26.42 -45.81 21.37
N VAL A 661 -26.87 -46.62 22.34
CA VAL A 661 -26.14 -47.83 22.75
C VAL A 661 -26.55 -49.06 21.92
N GLU A 662 -27.75 -49.09 21.32
CA GLU A 662 -28.12 -50.04 20.25
C GLU A 662 -29.55 -49.74 19.75
N TRP A 663 -29.92 -50.29 18.59
CA TRP A 663 -31.26 -50.12 18.02
C TRP A 663 -32.32 -50.71 18.96
N GLY A 664 -33.10 -49.84 19.61
CA GLY A 664 -34.35 -50.29 20.24
C GLY A 664 -34.81 -49.55 21.49
N ASN A 665 -33.99 -48.74 22.18
CA ASN A 665 -34.47 -47.94 23.32
C ASN A 665 -33.60 -46.69 23.52
N VAL A 666 -34.24 -45.52 23.65
CA VAL A 666 -33.59 -44.27 24.06
C VAL A 666 -33.88 -44.06 25.54
N ASN A 667 -32.90 -44.30 26.40
CA ASN A 667 -32.98 -43.91 27.80
C ASN A 667 -32.52 -42.46 27.95
N VAL A 668 -33.41 -41.60 28.45
CA VAL A 668 -33.08 -40.24 28.86
C VAL A 668 -32.90 -40.23 30.37
N THR A 669 -31.66 -40.28 30.83
CA THR A 669 -31.35 -40.15 32.26
C THR A 669 -31.11 -38.67 32.58
N THR A 670 -32.06 -38.02 33.23
CA THR A 670 -31.83 -36.70 33.82
C THR A 670 -31.38 -36.88 35.26
N THR A 671 -30.17 -36.45 35.59
CA THR A 671 -29.76 -36.29 36.99
C THR A 671 -30.49 -35.09 37.58
N THR A 672 -31.22 -35.35 38.66
CA THR A 672 -31.91 -34.38 39.52
C THR A 672 -30.96 -33.30 40.01
N ASP A 673 -31.21 -32.06 39.62
CA ASP A 673 -31.43 -30.90 40.50
C ASP A 673 -31.44 -29.62 39.66
N GLN A 674 -32.35 -28.69 40.00
CA GLN A 674 -32.69 -27.42 39.33
C GLN A 674 -33.99 -27.48 38.50
N VAL A 675 -35.09 -27.33 39.24
CA VAL A 675 -36.39 -26.88 38.73
C VAL A 675 -36.22 -25.44 38.27
N ASP A 676 -36.21 -25.21 36.96
CA ASP A 676 -36.26 -23.87 36.39
C ASP A 676 -37.63 -23.59 35.75
N TYR A 677 -38.21 -22.47 36.16
CA TYR A 677 -39.62 -22.09 36.09
C TYR A 677 -40.02 -21.53 34.72
N GLN A 678 -39.59 -22.17 33.63
CA GLN A 678 -39.82 -21.67 32.25
C GLN A 678 -40.31 -22.75 31.25
N LEU A 679 -40.65 -23.96 31.72
CA LEU A 679 -41.27 -25.01 30.87
C LEU A 679 -42.80 -25.09 30.95
N GLY A 680 -43.44 -24.25 31.77
CA GLY A 680 -44.89 -24.27 32.00
C GLY A 680 -45.77 -23.82 30.82
N ASN A 681 -45.21 -23.21 29.77
CA ASN A 681 -45.98 -22.65 28.65
C ASN A 681 -45.75 -23.31 27.28
N GLN A 682 -44.92 -24.36 27.21
CA GLN A 682 -44.70 -25.13 25.97
C GLN A 682 -45.14 -26.61 26.10
N ALA A 683 -45.38 -27.09 27.33
CA ALA A 683 -45.98 -28.41 27.58
C ALA A 683 -47.49 -28.49 27.23
N SER A 684 -48.15 -27.36 26.95
CA SER A 684 -49.57 -27.31 26.57
C SER A 684 -49.84 -27.62 25.08
N ARG A 685 -48.79 -27.69 24.24
CA ARG A 685 -48.92 -27.97 22.80
C ARG A 685 -48.35 -29.33 22.37
N LEU A 686 -47.72 -30.06 23.28
CA LEU A 686 -47.15 -31.38 23.00
C LEU A 686 -47.80 -32.52 23.80
N ASN A 687 -48.94 -32.25 24.46
CA ASN A 687 -49.74 -33.25 25.17
C ASN A 687 -51.01 -33.65 24.40
N THR A 688 -51.06 -33.39 23.09
CA THR A 688 -52.24 -33.66 22.24
C THR A 688 -52.00 -34.75 21.19
N PHE A 689 -50.89 -35.49 21.26
CA PHE A 689 -50.59 -36.49 20.23
C PHE A 689 -50.15 -37.88 20.72
N VAL A 690 -49.90 -38.09 22.01
CA VAL A 690 -49.53 -39.43 22.52
C VAL A 690 -50.06 -39.64 23.95
N SER A 691 -51.37 -39.81 24.08
CA SER A 691 -52.01 -40.73 25.04
C SER A 691 -53.51 -40.70 24.76
N GLY A 692 -54.16 -41.86 24.77
CA GLY A 692 -55.60 -42.03 24.49
C GLY A 692 -56.52 -41.45 25.57
N GLY A 693 -56.25 -40.21 26.01
CA GLY A 693 -57.07 -39.47 26.96
C GLY A 693 -58.28 -38.86 26.27
N ALA A 694 -59.46 -39.16 26.79
CA ALA A 694 -60.73 -38.58 26.38
C ALA A 694 -60.67 -37.04 26.32
N SER A 695 -61.05 -36.44 25.19
CA SER A 695 -61.03 -34.97 25.03
C SER A 695 -62.00 -34.29 26.02
N PRO A 696 -61.58 -33.22 26.73
CA PRO A 696 -62.46 -32.47 27.63
C PRO A 696 -63.47 -31.63 26.85
N MET A 697 -64.76 -31.70 27.21
CA MET A 697 -65.82 -30.88 26.59
C MET A 697 -67.00 -30.61 27.55
N THR A 698 -67.78 -29.56 27.29
CA THR A 698 -69.02 -29.27 28.04
C THR A 698 -70.17 -30.21 27.63
N LYS A 699 -71.22 -30.33 28.45
CA LYS A 699 -72.44 -31.11 28.15
C LYS A 699 -73.09 -30.65 26.85
N ALA A 700 -73.09 -29.35 26.58
CA ALA A 700 -73.64 -28.78 25.35
C ALA A 700 -72.83 -29.25 24.12
N GLN A 701 -71.50 -29.20 24.18
CA GLN A 701 -70.62 -29.69 23.11
C GLN A 701 -70.78 -31.19 22.89
N ARG A 702 -70.80 -31.98 23.97
CA ARG A 702 -71.05 -33.43 23.94
C ARG A 702 -72.38 -33.77 23.29
N ASN A 703 -73.45 -33.07 23.65
CA ASN A 703 -74.79 -33.26 23.08
C ASN A 703 -74.90 -32.74 21.63
N GLY A 704 -73.99 -31.87 21.19
CA GLY A 704 -73.88 -31.40 19.82
C GLY A 704 -73.26 -32.40 18.85
N ILE A 705 -72.72 -33.53 19.34
CA ILE A 705 -72.20 -34.61 18.48
C ILE A 705 -73.41 -35.33 17.86
N SER A 706 -73.68 -35.07 16.59
CA SER A 706 -74.90 -35.49 15.88
C SER A 706 -75.00 -37.00 15.63
N SER A 707 -73.89 -37.74 15.70
CA SER A 707 -73.86 -39.20 15.54
C SER A 707 -72.66 -39.81 16.28
N PRO A 708 -72.69 -39.88 17.63
CA PRO A 708 -71.58 -40.45 18.38
C PRO A 708 -71.51 -41.96 18.18
N PHE A 709 -70.32 -42.49 17.96
CA PHE A 709 -70.09 -43.93 17.83
C PHE A 709 -70.20 -44.61 19.21
N GLY A 710 -70.72 -45.84 19.25
CA GLY A 710 -70.78 -46.63 20.47
C GLY A 710 -69.39 -46.84 21.08
N GLY A 711 -69.21 -46.54 22.36
CA GLY A 711 -67.92 -46.59 23.05
C GLY A 711 -67.09 -45.30 23.01
N LEU A 712 -67.58 -44.22 22.37
CA LEU A 712 -66.88 -42.93 22.38
C LEU A 712 -66.79 -42.40 23.82
N THR A 713 -65.56 -42.16 24.27
CA THR A 713 -65.28 -41.69 25.63
C THR A 713 -64.84 -40.23 25.62
N ILE A 714 -65.50 -39.38 26.43
CA ILE A 714 -65.21 -37.95 26.57
C ILE A 714 -65.16 -37.58 28.06
N TYR A 715 -64.39 -36.55 28.44
CA TYR A 715 -64.42 -36.04 29.82
C TYR A 715 -65.30 -34.78 29.88
N GLN A 716 -66.43 -34.85 30.58
CA GLN A 716 -67.31 -33.69 30.69
C GLN A 716 -66.77 -32.72 31.74
N THR A 717 -66.65 -31.42 31.40
CA THR A 717 -65.99 -30.41 32.26
C THR A 717 -66.90 -29.40 32.94
N ASP A 718 -68.20 -29.39 32.64
CA ASP A 718 -69.16 -28.43 33.21
C ASP A 718 -69.83 -28.96 34.50
N SER A 719 -71.02 -28.45 34.87
CA SER A 719 -71.68 -28.65 36.17
C SER A 719 -71.92 -30.11 36.61
N THR A 720 -71.66 -31.10 35.75
CA THR A 720 -71.62 -32.52 36.16
C THR A 720 -70.35 -33.22 35.65
N PRO A 721 -69.17 -32.88 36.20
CA PRO A 721 -67.90 -33.35 35.69
C PRO A 721 -67.76 -34.87 35.77
N GLY A 722 -67.01 -35.43 34.83
CA GLY A 722 -66.60 -36.83 34.83
C GLY A 722 -66.57 -37.47 33.45
N LEU A 723 -65.97 -38.64 33.37
CA LEU A 723 -65.87 -39.44 32.16
C LEU A 723 -67.28 -39.89 31.72
N ARG A 724 -67.59 -39.71 30.44
CA ARG A 724 -68.84 -40.14 29.80
C ARG A 724 -68.50 -41.08 28.66
N VAL A 725 -69.30 -42.12 28.50
CA VAL A 725 -69.26 -43.02 27.34
C VAL A 725 -70.60 -42.97 26.62
N TYR A 726 -70.59 -42.98 25.29
CA TYR A 726 -71.82 -43.11 24.50
C TYR A 726 -72.14 -44.59 24.27
N GLU A 727 -73.17 -45.10 24.94
CA GLU A 727 -73.59 -46.50 24.86
C GLU A 727 -75.11 -46.58 24.72
N ASN A 728 -75.60 -47.51 23.90
CA ASN A 728 -77.04 -47.76 23.70
C ASN A 728 -77.87 -46.51 23.36
N GLY A 729 -77.31 -45.57 22.60
CA GLY A 729 -78.02 -44.36 22.16
C GLY A 729 -78.01 -43.20 23.16
N ALA A 730 -77.34 -43.32 24.31
CA ALA A 730 -77.28 -42.28 25.33
C ALA A 730 -75.87 -42.07 25.90
N TRP A 731 -75.61 -40.88 26.44
CA TRP A 731 -74.39 -40.57 27.18
C TRP A 731 -74.52 -40.98 28.64
N VAL A 732 -73.77 -42.00 29.06
CA VAL A 732 -73.77 -42.56 30.42
C VAL A 732 -72.57 -42.03 31.19
N LYS A 733 -72.72 -41.74 32.50
CA LYS A 733 -71.56 -41.40 33.36
C LYS A 733 -70.81 -42.69 33.67
N TYR A 734 -69.52 -42.71 33.42
CA TYR A 734 -68.68 -43.80 33.92
C TYR A 734 -68.53 -43.61 35.43
N THR A 735 -69.11 -44.51 36.21
CA THR A 735 -68.89 -44.63 37.66
C THR A 735 -68.15 -45.92 37.88
N ALA A 736 -66.95 -45.86 38.45
CA ALA A 736 -66.22 -47.08 38.80
C ALA A 736 -67.01 -47.83 39.88
N THR A 737 -67.42 -49.06 39.58
CA THR A 737 -67.68 -50.06 40.61
C THR A 737 -66.32 -50.64 40.98
N ALA A 738 -66.02 -50.79 42.27
CA ALA A 738 -64.82 -51.52 42.68
C ALA A 738 -64.90 -52.94 42.07
N ASP A 739 -63.83 -53.35 41.41
CA ASP A 739 -63.66 -54.72 40.93
C ASP A 739 -63.60 -55.64 42.17
N PRO A 740 -64.37 -56.74 42.25
CA PRO A 740 -64.30 -57.68 43.38
C PRO A 740 -62.91 -58.32 43.56
#